data_AF-A0A9X3MR26-F1
#
_entry.id   AF-A0A9X3MR26-F1
#
_cell.length_a   1.000
_cell.length_b   1.000
_cell.length_c   1.000
_cell.angle_alpha   90.00
_cell.angle_beta   90.00
_cell.angle_gamma   90.00
#
_symmetry.space_group_name_H-M   'P 1'
#
loop_
_entity.id
_entity.type
_entity.pdbx_description
1 polymer ?
#
loop_
_entity_poly.entity_id
_entity_poly.type
_entity_poly.pdbx_seq_one_letter_code
_entity_poly.pdbx_strand_id
1 'polypeptide(L)'
;MHSTAHAVLNQLEALGLDVTYEGDTRTELMLHGPEDVQILKDTGLAYDVLMDDMDGANDARLKSEDDHQAKVDKGIAPLSTLPTGRVAYRDLASINAELQQLATTYPDKVKLFTLNKTSLLGKTIYGVEVSHNVAQNVGKPEFQLTGAHHAREWPTAEFTMEFIWDLLLNDGTDADATNLLEKGKLIAIPVVNVDGYDLSRSLQNEQKRKNCRITSGVIPTLADCTLAANINRGIDLNRNYLPFWGGPGSSTSSTASNTRGEAPGSEPEIAGMINMGNTNNITLAINNHTPDQRLLRAPSSSNEPDVLADQVAYQGLLDRLSKNLPGWPAGPWTDVYYEASSTAEQQAYYAYGAFGFTPEATPGFSGTQTFHPPYQNVIDNYLGTGTRYAGQTMRGLYYDAFKAAEEPALHSVISGTAPAGATLTLTKTYTLDTSSTVFTTGQPAEVRTLPNALKLTMNVPASGKFEWHVNPSLRPSQYTDQFVDESYTLTCTAPDGTVLETTTVKIARGQVVNRSLCTQGGVGGSVPSTLALTLGAPATFGAFAPGIAKEYDATTTANTVSTAGNAALSVADADPVNTGKLVNGAFTLASPLRAAATSPAGVGSALAAIGGSAAPTSLLTYAGPVSNDPVSVAFKQAIGANDALRTGTYSKTLTFTLSTTNP
;
A
#
# COMPACT_ATOMS: atom_id res chain seq x y z
N MET A 1 15.32 -3.74 45.23
CA MET A 1 16.60 -3.19 44.72
C MET A 1 16.67 -3.55 43.24
N HIS A 2 16.61 -2.58 42.33
CA HIS A 2 16.44 -2.78 40.88
C HIS A 2 17.77 -2.95 40.11
N SER A 3 18.78 -3.65 40.65
CA SER A 3 20.11 -3.66 40.00
C SER A 3 20.94 -4.94 40.10
N THR A 4 20.39 -6.08 40.54
CA THR A 4 21.17 -7.32 40.70
C THR A 4 21.00 -8.33 39.56
N ALA A 5 19.91 -8.28 38.78
CA ALA A 5 19.67 -9.24 37.69
C ALA A 5 20.50 -8.91 36.42
N HIS A 6 20.45 -7.66 35.93
CA HIS A 6 21.12 -7.28 34.67
C HIS A 6 22.65 -7.32 34.75
N ALA A 7 23.22 -7.11 35.93
CA ALA A 7 24.66 -7.26 36.13
C ALA A 7 25.11 -8.72 35.96
N VAL A 8 24.29 -9.68 36.37
CA VAL A 8 24.54 -11.11 36.21
C VAL A 8 24.36 -11.53 34.75
N LEU A 9 23.32 -11.02 34.06
CA LEU A 9 23.16 -11.22 32.61
C LEU A 9 24.43 -10.79 31.86
N ASN A 10 24.83 -9.52 32.02
CA ASN A 10 25.99 -8.96 31.34
C ASN A 10 27.27 -9.74 31.65
N GLN A 11 27.41 -10.23 32.88
CA GLN A 11 28.54 -11.08 33.27
C GLN A 11 28.51 -12.44 32.53
N LEU A 12 27.36 -13.13 32.49
CA LEU A 12 27.23 -14.45 31.87
C LEU A 12 27.36 -14.38 30.34
N GLU A 13 26.78 -13.37 29.70
CA GLU A 13 26.94 -13.15 28.26
C GLU A 13 28.38 -12.79 27.89
N ALA A 14 29.09 -12.01 28.72
CA ALA A 14 30.50 -11.69 28.52
C ALA A 14 31.41 -12.93 28.59
N LEU A 15 30.97 -13.98 29.30
CA LEU A 15 31.64 -15.29 29.34
C LEU A 15 31.29 -16.17 28.13
N GLY A 16 30.40 -15.72 27.25
CA GLY A 16 30.00 -16.45 26.05
C GLY A 16 28.96 -17.56 26.31
N LEU A 17 28.33 -17.56 27.48
CA LEU A 17 27.25 -18.50 27.80
C LEU A 17 25.93 -18.08 27.12
N ASP A 18 25.14 -19.06 26.66
CA ASP A 18 23.84 -18.80 26.04
C ASP A 18 22.77 -18.61 27.11
N VAL A 19 22.43 -17.34 27.37
CA VAL A 19 21.34 -16.98 28.27
C VAL A 19 20.02 -17.11 27.54
N THR A 20 19.14 -17.98 28.04
CA THR A 20 17.84 -18.30 27.42
C THR A 20 16.67 -17.58 28.06
N TYR A 21 16.82 -17.10 29.30
CA TYR A 21 15.80 -16.34 30.00
C TYR A 21 16.43 -15.44 31.05
N GLU A 22 15.94 -14.21 31.16
CA GLU A 22 16.25 -13.32 32.28
C GLU A 22 14.95 -12.85 32.94
N GLY A 23 14.82 -13.13 34.24
CA GLY A 23 13.75 -12.59 35.07
C GLY A 23 14.28 -12.02 36.37
N ASP A 24 13.42 -11.31 37.09
CA ASP A 24 13.77 -10.64 38.35
C ASP A 24 14.33 -11.60 39.43
N THR A 25 13.98 -12.89 39.35
CA THR A 25 14.31 -13.89 40.36
C THR A 25 15.16 -15.07 39.85
N ARG A 26 15.36 -15.20 38.53
CA ARG A 26 16.17 -16.29 37.97
C ARG A 26 16.73 -15.94 36.58
N THR A 27 17.83 -16.58 36.23
CA THR A 27 18.42 -16.59 34.89
C THR A 27 18.54 -18.04 34.44
N GLU A 28 18.10 -18.35 33.22
CA GLU A 28 18.27 -19.69 32.63
C GLU A 28 19.40 -19.66 31.61
N LEU A 29 20.22 -20.70 31.63
CA LEU A 29 21.37 -20.89 30.74
C LEU A 29 21.18 -22.18 29.96
N MET A 30 21.49 -22.12 28.67
CA MET A 30 21.69 -23.29 27.83
C MET A 30 23.18 -23.57 27.71
N LEU A 31 23.61 -24.75 28.17
CA LEU A 31 25.01 -25.17 28.13
C LEU A 31 25.16 -26.22 27.04
N HIS A 32 26.06 -25.99 26.10
CA HIS A 32 26.19 -26.78 24.88
C HIS A 32 27.33 -27.80 24.92
N GLY A 33 28.06 -27.85 26.04
CA GLY A 33 29.09 -28.85 26.25
C GLY A 33 29.84 -28.69 27.57
N PRO A 34 30.88 -29.54 27.78
CA PRO A 34 31.66 -29.52 29.01
C PRO A 34 32.40 -28.20 29.29
N GLU A 35 32.73 -27.44 28.25
CA GLU A 35 33.38 -26.13 28.37
C GLU A 35 32.45 -25.11 29.03
N ASP A 36 31.20 -24.96 28.55
CA ASP A 36 30.20 -24.09 29.15
C ASP A 36 29.94 -24.45 30.63
N VAL A 37 29.88 -25.75 30.94
CA VAL A 37 29.76 -26.24 32.32
C VAL A 37 30.95 -25.81 33.17
N GLN A 38 32.16 -25.85 32.63
CA GLN A 38 33.36 -25.42 33.36
C GLN A 38 33.37 -23.89 33.55
N ILE A 39 33.05 -23.12 32.51
CA ILE A 39 32.91 -21.66 32.59
C ILE A 39 31.91 -21.27 33.67
N LEU A 40 30.73 -21.91 33.70
CA LEU A 40 29.73 -21.64 34.74
C LEU A 40 30.24 -21.99 36.14
N LYS A 41 30.91 -23.13 36.32
CA LYS A 41 31.52 -23.51 37.61
C LYS A 41 32.56 -22.50 38.08
N ASP A 42 33.37 -21.97 37.16
CA ASP A 42 34.43 -21.02 37.45
C ASP A 42 33.88 -19.65 37.91
N THR A 43 32.61 -19.34 37.61
CA THR A 43 31.94 -18.14 38.14
C THR A 43 31.69 -18.20 39.66
N GLY A 44 31.63 -19.41 40.25
CA GLY A 44 31.23 -19.62 41.64
C GLY A 44 29.75 -19.33 41.94
N LEU A 45 28.92 -19.06 40.92
CA LEU A 45 27.48 -18.88 41.08
C LEU A 45 26.82 -20.20 41.46
N ALA A 46 25.86 -20.14 42.39
CA ALA A 46 24.99 -21.28 42.67
C ALA A 46 24.02 -21.50 41.50
N TYR A 47 23.83 -22.75 41.09
CA TYR A 47 22.91 -23.13 40.03
C TYR A 47 22.25 -24.47 40.33
N ASP A 48 21.06 -24.65 39.77
CA ASP A 48 20.32 -25.91 39.74
C ASP A 48 20.27 -26.43 38.29
N VAL A 49 20.38 -27.75 38.12
CA VAL A 49 20.18 -28.38 36.80
C VAL A 49 18.67 -28.50 36.56
N LEU A 50 18.15 -27.70 35.64
CA LEU A 50 16.73 -27.71 35.29
C LEU A 50 16.36 -28.93 34.44
N MET A 51 17.24 -29.33 33.52
CA MET A 51 17.04 -30.44 32.59
C MET A 51 18.39 -30.95 32.09
N ASP A 52 18.56 -32.26 32.04
CA ASP A 52 19.78 -32.95 31.58
C ASP A 52 19.57 -33.74 30.26
N ASP A 53 18.32 -34.11 29.93
CA ASP A 53 17.92 -34.77 28.67
C ASP A 53 17.01 -33.87 27.82
N MET A 54 17.62 -32.98 27.03
CA MET A 54 16.89 -32.07 26.15
C MET A 54 16.35 -32.75 24.90
N ASP A 55 17.11 -33.68 24.33
CA ASP A 55 16.70 -34.41 23.12
C ASP A 55 15.44 -35.24 23.39
N GLY A 56 15.42 -35.98 24.50
CA GLY A 56 14.23 -36.73 24.92
C GLY A 56 13.01 -35.85 25.18
N ALA A 57 13.21 -34.67 25.78
CA ALA A 57 12.13 -33.69 26.00
C ALA A 57 11.60 -33.11 24.68
N ASN A 58 12.49 -32.84 23.72
CA ASN A 58 12.13 -32.31 22.40
C ASN A 58 11.38 -33.35 21.55
N ASP A 59 11.85 -34.60 21.55
CA ASP A 59 11.18 -35.73 20.89
C ASP A 59 9.78 -35.96 21.48
N ALA A 60 9.64 -35.89 22.80
CA ALA A 60 8.34 -36.02 23.46
C ALA A 60 7.38 -34.89 23.08
N ARG A 61 7.88 -33.65 22.93
CA ARG A 61 7.08 -32.50 22.47
C ARG A 61 6.59 -32.71 21.05
N LEU A 62 7.49 -33.04 20.10
CA LEU A 62 7.09 -33.29 18.72
C LEU A 62 6.06 -34.42 18.63
N LYS A 63 6.31 -35.52 19.35
CA LYS A 63 5.35 -36.62 19.38
C LYS A 63 3.98 -36.16 19.90
N SER A 64 3.94 -35.30 20.92
CA SER A 64 2.69 -34.74 21.43
C SER A 64 1.97 -33.86 20.39
N GLU A 65 2.71 -33.07 19.62
CA GLU A 65 2.15 -32.26 18.52
C GLU A 65 1.58 -33.16 17.42
N ASP A 66 2.35 -34.15 16.96
CA ASP A 66 1.93 -35.11 15.92
C ASP A 66 0.71 -35.92 16.34
N ASP A 67 0.70 -36.42 17.59
CA ASP A 67 -0.43 -37.17 18.14
C ASP A 67 -1.70 -36.29 18.20
N HIS A 68 -1.56 -35.00 18.46
CA HIS A 68 -2.68 -34.07 18.50
C HIS A 68 -3.19 -33.73 17.09
N GLN A 69 -2.28 -33.44 16.15
CA GLN A 69 -2.62 -33.22 14.75
C GLN A 69 -3.31 -34.45 14.14
N ALA A 70 -2.80 -35.66 14.40
CA ALA A 70 -3.40 -36.90 13.93
C ALA A 70 -4.80 -37.15 14.51
N LYS A 71 -5.12 -36.63 15.71
CA LYS A 71 -6.47 -36.67 16.26
C LYS A 71 -7.40 -35.68 15.55
N VAL A 72 -6.91 -34.50 15.18
CA VAL A 72 -7.65 -33.53 14.37
C VAL A 72 -7.96 -34.10 12.99
N ASP A 73 -6.97 -34.68 12.32
CA ASP A 73 -7.13 -35.27 10.98
C ASP A 73 -8.16 -36.41 10.95
N LYS A 74 -8.31 -37.13 12.07
CA LYS A 74 -9.31 -38.20 12.24
C LYS A 74 -10.67 -37.71 12.73
N GLY A 75 -10.86 -36.41 12.94
CA GLY A 75 -12.07 -35.82 13.52
C GLY A 75 -12.33 -36.21 14.99
N ILE A 76 -11.29 -36.66 15.70
CA ILE A 76 -11.34 -37.05 17.12
C ILE A 76 -11.18 -35.82 18.03
N ALA A 77 -10.33 -34.87 17.61
CA ALA A 77 -10.15 -33.59 18.28
C ALA A 77 -10.64 -32.45 17.36
N PRO A 78 -11.16 -31.34 17.92
CA PRO A 78 -11.55 -30.19 17.13
C PRO A 78 -10.32 -29.41 16.64
N LEU A 79 -10.51 -28.63 15.58
CA LEU A 79 -9.61 -27.53 15.23
C LEU A 79 -9.53 -26.52 16.38
N SER A 80 -8.45 -25.75 16.45
CA SER A 80 -8.37 -24.64 17.40
C SER A 80 -9.27 -23.48 17.01
N THR A 81 -9.34 -22.47 17.89
CA THR A 81 -10.03 -21.20 17.66
C THR A 81 -9.20 -20.18 16.89
N LEU A 82 -7.98 -20.54 16.45
CA LEU A 82 -7.20 -19.67 15.56
C LEU A 82 -7.90 -19.53 14.20
N PRO A 83 -7.62 -18.44 13.45
CA PRO A 83 -8.14 -18.26 12.09
C PRO A 83 -7.95 -19.49 11.19
N THR A 84 -6.80 -20.14 11.27
CA THR A 84 -6.50 -21.34 10.46
C THR A 84 -6.97 -22.64 11.10
N GLY A 85 -7.43 -22.60 12.35
CA GLY A 85 -7.77 -23.78 13.14
C GLY A 85 -6.57 -24.67 13.53
N ARG A 86 -5.33 -24.21 13.32
CA ARG A 86 -4.11 -24.99 13.57
C ARG A 86 -3.94 -25.38 15.02
N VAL A 87 -3.25 -26.51 15.22
CA VAL A 87 -3.01 -27.08 16.55
C VAL A 87 -1.55 -27.47 16.82
N ALA A 88 -0.66 -27.15 15.88
CA ALA A 88 0.78 -27.41 15.96
C ALA A 88 1.58 -26.37 15.15
N TYR A 89 2.86 -26.18 15.48
CA TYR A 89 3.75 -25.25 14.80
C TYR A 89 4.01 -25.67 13.35
N ARG A 90 4.00 -24.70 12.43
CA ARG A 90 4.41 -24.88 11.04
C ARG A 90 5.91 -25.15 10.94
N ASP A 91 6.31 -25.82 9.87
CA ASP A 91 7.69 -25.81 9.39
C ASP A 91 7.89 -24.77 8.29
N LEU A 92 9.15 -24.51 7.92
CA LEU A 92 9.47 -23.51 6.90
C LEU A 92 8.82 -23.84 5.55
N ALA A 93 8.79 -25.13 5.19
CA ALA A 93 8.19 -25.59 3.93
C ALA A 93 6.69 -25.29 3.89
N SER A 94 5.97 -25.56 4.99
CA SER A 94 4.54 -25.27 5.14
C SER A 94 4.27 -23.77 5.10
N ILE A 95 5.06 -22.95 5.81
CA ILE A 95 4.92 -21.48 5.77
C ILE A 95 5.08 -20.99 4.32
N ASN A 96 6.14 -21.41 3.62
CA ASN A 96 6.39 -20.97 2.26
C ASN A 96 5.29 -21.39 1.28
N ALA A 97 4.82 -22.64 1.39
CA ALA A 97 3.73 -23.15 0.57
C ALA A 97 2.42 -22.39 0.84
N GLU A 98 2.14 -22.06 2.10
CA GLU A 98 0.94 -21.34 2.51
C GLU A 98 0.95 -19.89 2.02
N LEU A 99 2.09 -19.18 2.09
CA LEU A 99 2.22 -17.83 1.52
C LEU A 99 1.98 -17.82 0.00
N GLN A 100 2.50 -18.83 -0.71
CA GLN A 100 2.26 -19.00 -2.15
C GLN A 100 0.79 -19.30 -2.46
N GLN A 101 0.17 -20.16 -1.65
CA GLN A 101 -1.25 -20.49 -1.76
C GLN A 101 -2.12 -19.25 -1.53
N LEU A 102 -1.80 -18.42 -0.53
CA LEU A 102 -2.53 -17.18 -0.24
C LEU A 102 -2.52 -16.22 -1.42
N ALA A 103 -1.37 -16.01 -2.06
CA ALA A 103 -1.27 -15.18 -3.27
C ALA A 103 -2.07 -15.74 -4.46
N THR A 104 -2.21 -17.07 -4.55
CA THR A 104 -3.02 -17.72 -5.60
C THR A 104 -4.52 -17.63 -5.29
N THR A 105 -4.89 -17.73 -4.01
CA THR A 105 -6.28 -17.77 -3.54
C THR A 105 -6.91 -16.37 -3.51
N TYR A 106 -6.10 -15.36 -3.15
CA TYR A 106 -6.54 -13.98 -3.00
C TYR A 106 -5.69 -13.03 -3.88
N PRO A 107 -5.66 -13.20 -5.21
CA PRO A 107 -4.74 -12.46 -6.09
C PRO A 107 -4.95 -10.93 -6.09
N ASP A 108 -6.18 -10.47 -5.80
CA ASP A 108 -6.50 -9.05 -5.67
C ASP A 108 -6.14 -8.47 -4.29
N LYS A 109 -5.88 -9.34 -3.29
CA LYS A 109 -5.62 -8.94 -1.91
C LYS A 109 -4.24 -9.31 -1.36
N VAL A 110 -3.57 -10.27 -1.97
CA VAL A 110 -2.28 -10.81 -1.51
C VAL A 110 -1.29 -10.81 -2.65
N LYS A 111 -0.14 -10.17 -2.44
CA LYS A 111 1.00 -10.20 -3.36
C LYS A 111 2.19 -10.82 -2.66
N LEU A 112 2.62 -11.98 -3.16
CA LEU A 112 3.86 -12.62 -2.72
C LEU A 112 5.07 -11.80 -3.20
N PHE A 113 6.04 -11.62 -2.32
CA PHE A 113 7.35 -11.07 -2.67
C PHE A 113 8.47 -11.88 -2.00
N THR A 114 9.70 -11.65 -2.46
CA THR A 114 10.91 -12.18 -1.86
C THR A 114 11.83 -11.01 -1.49
N LEU A 115 12.59 -11.14 -0.41
CA LEU A 115 13.69 -10.21 -0.19
C LEU A 115 14.69 -10.29 -1.34
N ASN A 116 15.42 -9.21 -1.60
CA ASN A 116 16.37 -9.13 -2.72
C ASN A 116 17.68 -9.93 -2.49
N LYS A 117 17.75 -10.69 -1.40
CA LYS A 117 18.84 -11.58 -1.02
C LYS A 117 18.27 -12.94 -0.60
N THR A 118 18.99 -14.01 -0.91
CA THR A 118 18.77 -15.32 -0.31
C THR A 118 19.57 -15.45 0.98
N SER A 119 19.18 -16.36 1.86
CA SER A 119 19.94 -16.69 3.07
C SER A 119 21.32 -17.27 2.76
N LEU A 120 22.10 -17.52 3.80
CA LEU A 120 23.44 -18.10 3.71
C LEU A 120 23.45 -19.50 3.10
N LEU A 121 22.44 -20.31 3.37
CA LEU A 121 22.27 -21.65 2.77
C LEU A 121 21.49 -21.61 1.46
N GLY A 122 21.26 -20.42 0.89
CA GLY A 122 20.62 -20.24 -0.42
C GLY A 122 19.09 -20.35 -0.40
N LYS A 123 18.45 -20.27 0.77
CA LYS A 123 16.99 -20.31 0.87
C LYS A 123 16.39 -18.95 0.55
N THR A 124 15.23 -18.97 -0.08
CA THR A 124 14.44 -17.77 -0.35
C THR A 124 13.74 -17.30 0.92
N ILE A 125 13.75 -15.99 1.17
CA ILE A 125 13.01 -15.36 2.27
C ILE A 125 11.75 -14.75 1.68
N TYR A 126 10.61 -15.34 2.00
CA TYR A 126 9.29 -14.94 1.48
C TYR A 126 8.59 -13.97 2.41
N GLY A 127 7.83 -13.06 1.81
CA GLY A 127 6.86 -12.21 2.50
C GLY A 127 5.64 -11.97 1.63
N VAL A 128 4.59 -11.38 2.23
CA VAL A 128 3.37 -11.00 1.52
C VAL A 128 2.98 -9.56 1.82
N GLU A 129 2.51 -8.87 0.79
CA GLU A 129 1.71 -7.64 0.94
C GLU A 129 0.23 -8.06 1.02
N VAL A 130 -0.51 -7.56 2.00
CA VAL A 130 -1.95 -7.80 2.18
C VAL A 130 -2.71 -6.46 2.24
N SER A 131 -3.59 -6.19 1.28
CA SER A 131 -4.38 -4.96 1.15
C SER A 131 -5.48 -5.14 0.10
N HIS A 132 -6.47 -4.26 0.01
CA HIS A 132 -7.31 -4.21 -1.20
C HIS A 132 -6.51 -3.65 -2.39
N ASN A 133 -6.59 -4.36 -3.53
CA ASN A 133 -5.97 -4.01 -4.80
C ASN A 133 -4.43 -3.98 -4.75
N VAL A 134 -3.80 -5.05 -4.27
CA VAL A 134 -2.32 -5.15 -4.14
C VAL A 134 -1.54 -4.95 -5.44
N ALA A 135 -2.19 -5.10 -6.60
CA ALA A 135 -1.59 -4.79 -7.90
C ALA A 135 -1.34 -3.28 -8.09
N GLN A 136 -2.04 -2.42 -7.35
CA GLN A 136 -1.92 -0.97 -7.44
C GLN A 136 -1.17 -0.41 -6.24
N ASN A 137 0.00 0.15 -6.48
CA ASN A 137 0.73 0.92 -5.48
C ASN A 137 0.23 2.37 -5.45
N VAL A 138 -0.90 2.64 -4.81
CA VAL A 138 -1.53 3.98 -4.76
C VAL A 138 -1.08 4.84 -3.57
N GLY A 139 0.01 4.47 -2.88
CA GLY A 139 0.56 5.26 -1.78
C GLY A 139 -0.13 5.08 -0.43
N LYS A 140 -0.76 3.92 -0.21
CA LYS A 140 -1.32 3.54 1.11
C LYS A 140 -0.21 3.46 2.18
N PRO A 141 -0.50 3.77 3.46
CA PRO A 141 0.44 3.55 4.56
C PRO A 141 0.68 2.05 4.77
N GLU A 142 1.89 1.69 5.17
CA GLU A 142 2.30 0.30 5.30
C GLU A 142 2.66 -0.05 6.75
N PHE A 143 2.10 -1.15 7.25
CA PHE A 143 2.38 -1.76 8.55
C PHE A 143 3.28 -2.98 8.34
N GLN A 144 4.48 -2.97 8.93
CA GLN A 144 5.39 -4.13 8.90
C GLN A 144 5.10 -5.05 10.09
N LEU A 145 4.94 -6.35 9.82
CA LEU A 145 4.88 -7.40 10.84
C LEU A 145 5.90 -8.50 10.52
N THR A 146 6.78 -8.81 11.47
CA THR A 146 7.81 -9.83 11.26
C THR A 146 7.88 -10.84 12.38
N GLY A 147 8.37 -12.04 12.05
CA GLY A 147 8.65 -13.11 13.00
C GLY A 147 9.98 -13.79 12.71
N ALA A 148 10.45 -14.55 13.70
CA ALA A 148 11.63 -15.39 13.67
C ALA A 148 12.88 -14.69 13.10
N HIS A 149 13.17 -13.47 13.57
CA HIS A 149 14.53 -12.93 13.53
C HIS A 149 15.48 -13.84 14.31
N HIS A 150 15.02 -14.32 15.46
CA HIS A 150 15.65 -15.42 16.18
C HIS A 150 14.92 -16.72 15.88
N ALA A 151 15.67 -17.74 15.47
CA ALA A 151 15.11 -18.95 14.90
C ALA A 151 14.33 -19.83 15.89
N ARG A 152 14.75 -19.87 17.17
CA ARG A 152 14.08 -20.61 18.25
C ARG A 152 12.75 -19.99 18.69
N GLU A 153 12.41 -18.77 18.28
CA GLU A 153 11.21 -18.09 18.76
C GLU A 153 9.97 -18.48 17.92
N TRP A 154 9.66 -19.78 17.87
CA TRP A 154 8.63 -20.35 16.98
C TRP A 154 7.26 -19.66 17.02
N PRO A 155 6.73 -19.23 18.19
CA PRO A 155 5.44 -18.55 18.25
C PRO A 155 5.34 -17.30 17.37
N THR A 156 6.45 -16.60 17.14
CA THR A 156 6.48 -15.35 16.36
C THR A 156 6.10 -15.56 14.89
N ALA A 157 6.51 -16.69 14.31
CA ALA A 157 6.14 -17.09 12.95
C ALA A 157 4.64 -17.41 12.88
N GLU A 158 4.11 -18.10 13.89
CA GLU A 158 2.69 -18.42 14.00
C GLU A 158 1.84 -17.15 14.14
N PHE A 159 2.18 -16.23 15.03
CA PHE A 159 1.45 -14.98 15.20
C PHE A 159 1.38 -14.17 13.90
N THR A 160 2.47 -14.13 13.14
CA THR A 160 2.53 -13.43 11.85
C THR A 160 1.65 -14.13 10.81
N MET A 161 1.70 -15.46 10.72
CA MET A 161 0.84 -16.24 9.82
C MET A 161 -0.63 -16.13 10.17
N GLU A 162 -0.99 -16.24 11.45
CA GLU A 162 -2.38 -16.15 11.89
C GLU A 162 -2.95 -14.75 11.66
N PHE A 163 -2.17 -13.68 11.82
CA PHE A 163 -2.66 -12.33 11.51
C PHE A 163 -2.93 -12.10 10.02
N ILE A 164 -2.13 -12.70 9.12
CA ILE A 164 -2.42 -12.67 7.67
C ILE A 164 -3.78 -13.32 7.40
N TRP A 165 -4.02 -14.51 7.95
CA TRP A 165 -5.30 -15.20 7.79
C TRP A 165 -6.47 -14.47 8.45
N ASP A 166 -6.25 -13.91 9.63
CA ASP A 166 -7.28 -13.20 10.36
C ASP A 166 -7.81 -12.01 9.56
N LEU A 167 -6.92 -11.21 8.95
CA LEU A 167 -7.37 -10.11 8.08
C LEU A 167 -8.16 -10.63 6.87
N LEU A 168 -7.68 -11.69 6.20
CA LEU A 168 -8.30 -12.21 4.98
C LEU A 168 -9.65 -12.89 5.21
N LEU A 169 -9.79 -13.64 6.31
CA LEU A 169 -11.01 -14.36 6.64
C LEU A 169 -12.09 -13.45 7.22
N ASN A 170 -11.70 -12.37 7.89
CA ASN A 170 -12.64 -11.41 8.46
C ASN A 170 -12.98 -10.26 7.51
N ASP A 171 -12.25 -10.07 6.41
CA ASP A 171 -12.59 -9.06 5.41
C ASP A 171 -13.99 -9.27 4.80
N GLY A 172 -14.79 -8.21 4.76
CA GLY A 172 -16.20 -8.21 4.35
C GLY A 172 -17.19 -8.66 5.44
N THR A 173 -16.72 -9.12 6.61
CA THR A 173 -17.58 -9.55 7.73
C THR A 173 -17.31 -8.78 9.02
N ASP A 174 -16.05 -8.45 9.28
CA ASP A 174 -15.61 -7.56 10.35
C ASP A 174 -15.24 -6.19 9.76
N ALA A 175 -15.83 -5.14 10.33
CA ALA A 175 -15.64 -3.78 9.82
C ALA A 175 -14.20 -3.28 10.05
N ASP A 176 -13.53 -3.70 11.11
CA ASP A 176 -12.17 -3.26 11.40
C ASP A 176 -11.19 -3.88 10.41
N ALA A 177 -11.23 -5.20 10.19
CA ALA A 177 -10.41 -5.89 9.20
C ALA A 177 -10.61 -5.32 7.78
N THR A 178 -11.88 -5.12 7.39
CA THR A 178 -12.23 -4.54 6.08
C THR A 178 -11.65 -3.13 5.92
N ASN A 179 -11.79 -2.29 6.95
CA ASN A 179 -11.28 -0.92 6.91
C ASN A 179 -9.75 -0.86 6.84
N LEU A 180 -9.06 -1.78 7.54
CA LEU A 180 -7.61 -1.89 7.50
C LEU A 180 -7.09 -2.22 6.10
N LEU A 181 -7.72 -3.17 5.41
CA LEU A 181 -7.32 -3.52 4.03
C LEU A 181 -7.70 -2.43 3.02
N GLU A 182 -8.79 -1.70 3.28
CA GLU A 182 -9.22 -0.59 2.43
C GLU A 182 -8.23 0.58 2.49
N LYS A 183 -7.76 0.95 3.68
CA LYS A 183 -6.94 2.14 3.90
C LYS A 183 -5.45 1.85 3.90
N GLY A 184 -5.01 0.75 4.48
CA GLY A 184 -3.61 0.41 4.66
C GLY A 184 -3.17 -0.84 3.89
N LYS A 185 -1.90 -1.19 4.10
CA LYS A 185 -1.28 -2.42 3.62
C LYS A 185 -0.44 -3.06 4.72
N LEU A 186 -0.65 -4.35 4.96
CA LEU A 186 0.25 -5.17 5.78
C LEU A 186 1.41 -5.67 4.91
N ILE A 187 2.65 -5.49 5.36
CA ILE A 187 3.85 -6.14 4.84
C ILE A 187 4.31 -7.16 5.88
N ALA A 188 4.10 -8.45 5.60
CA ALA A 188 4.38 -9.52 6.55
C ALA A 188 5.54 -10.42 6.10
N ILE A 189 6.50 -10.66 6.99
CA ILE A 189 7.60 -11.63 6.81
C ILE A 189 7.61 -12.58 8.01
N PRO A 190 6.94 -13.75 7.92
CA PRO A 190 6.81 -14.66 9.06
C PRO A 190 8.13 -15.23 9.56
N VAL A 191 9.11 -15.42 8.68
CA VAL A 191 10.42 -15.98 9.03
C VAL A 191 11.54 -15.18 8.36
N VAL A 192 12.22 -14.33 9.13
CA VAL A 192 13.40 -13.60 8.65
C VAL A 192 14.63 -14.51 8.62
N ASN A 193 14.88 -15.27 9.68
CA ASN A 193 15.99 -16.22 9.78
C ASN A 193 15.62 -17.60 9.23
N VAL A 194 15.42 -17.70 7.91
CA VAL A 194 14.98 -18.96 7.27
C VAL A 194 15.98 -20.11 7.42
N ASP A 195 17.27 -19.83 7.55
CA ASP A 195 18.28 -20.87 7.78
C ASP A 195 18.19 -21.44 9.19
N GLY A 196 18.24 -20.55 10.19
CA GLY A 196 18.16 -20.96 11.58
C GLY A 196 16.81 -21.60 11.91
N TYR A 197 15.71 -21.04 11.41
CA TYR A 197 14.36 -21.52 11.74
C TYR A 197 14.15 -22.95 11.23
N ASP A 198 14.62 -23.26 10.03
CA ASP A 198 14.56 -24.62 9.49
C ASP A 198 15.39 -25.61 10.33
N LEU A 199 16.59 -25.22 10.78
CA LEU A 199 17.41 -26.05 11.67
C LEU A 199 16.76 -26.25 13.05
N SER A 200 16.17 -25.20 13.59
CA SER A 200 15.48 -25.22 14.87
C SER A 200 14.25 -26.12 14.80
N ARG A 201 13.38 -25.88 13.83
CA ARG A 201 12.10 -26.59 13.69
C ARG A 201 12.26 -28.06 13.29
N SER A 202 13.32 -28.40 12.54
CA SER A 202 13.68 -29.79 12.18
C SER A 202 14.48 -30.52 13.26
N LEU A 203 14.71 -29.90 14.42
CA LEU A 203 15.50 -30.42 15.55
C LEU A 203 16.99 -30.69 15.26
N GLN A 204 17.54 -30.26 14.13
CA GLN A 204 18.99 -30.35 13.88
C GLN A 204 19.81 -29.47 14.83
N ASN A 205 19.23 -28.34 15.24
CA ASN A 205 19.68 -27.51 16.35
C ASN A 205 18.46 -26.76 16.90
N GLU A 206 17.70 -27.42 17.75
CA GLU A 206 16.40 -26.93 18.20
C GLU A 206 16.47 -25.56 18.89
N GLN A 207 17.52 -25.29 19.69
CA GLN A 207 17.74 -23.98 20.33
C GLN A 207 18.50 -22.98 19.44
N LYS A 208 18.59 -23.18 18.13
CA LYS A 208 19.25 -22.24 17.22
C LYS A 208 18.59 -20.87 17.31
N ARG A 209 19.33 -19.87 17.80
CA ARG A 209 18.90 -18.46 17.81
C ARG A 209 19.33 -17.71 16.54
N LYS A 210 20.64 -17.77 16.27
CA LYS A 210 21.35 -16.98 15.25
C LYS A 210 21.19 -17.56 13.83
N ASN A 211 21.72 -16.89 12.81
CA ASN A 211 21.80 -17.47 11.46
C ASN A 211 22.94 -18.51 11.33
N CYS A 212 23.25 -18.94 10.10
CA CYS A 212 24.26 -19.97 9.86
C CYS A 212 25.71 -19.49 9.67
N ARG A 213 26.03 -18.20 9.87
CA ARG A 213 27.40 -17.71 9.62
C ARG A 213 28.39 -18.23 10.66
N ILE A 214 29.22 -19.18 10.27
CA ILE A 214 30.22 -19.83 11.13
C ILE A 214 31.52 -19.03 11.23
N THR A 215 31.91 -18.44 10.10
CA THR A 215 33.13 -17.63 9.95
C THR A 215 32.74 -16.35 9.20
N SER A 216 33.19 -15.21 9.71
CA SER A 216 32.98 -13.90 9.09
C SER A 216 33.40 -13.89 7.62
N GLY A 217 32.59 -13.30 6.74
CA GLY A 217 32.80 -13.25 5.30
C GLY A 217 32.65 -14.58 4.54
N VAL A 218 32.51 -15.72 5.22
CA VAL A 218 32.45 -17.05 4.58
C VAL A 218 31.01 -17.57 4.51
N ILE A 219 30.56 -17.95 3.32
CA ILE A 219 29.27 -18.63 3.13
C ILE A 219 29.42 -20.09 3.62
N PRO A 220 28.62 -20.52 4.62
CA PRO A 220 28.67 -21.87 5.17
C PRO A 220 28.01 -22.90 4.25
N THR A 221 28.36 -24.18 4.42
CA THR A 221 27.50 -25.29 4.00
C THR A 221 26.53 -25.68 5.13
N LEU A 222 25.50 -26.47 4.82
CA LEU A 222 24.62 -27.04 5.84
C LEU A 222 25.44 -27.85 6.87
N ALA A 223 26.39 -28.66 6.40
CA ALA A 223 27.26 -29.47 7.26
C ALA A 223 28.11 -28.62 8.22
N ASP A 224 28.58 -27.45 7.78
CA ASP A 224 29.28 -26.51 8.66
C ASP A 224 28.35 -25.98 9.75
N CYS A 225 27.11 -25.64 9.40
CA CYS A 225 26.15 -25.06 10.32
C CYS A 225 25.61 -26.06 11.36
N THR A 226 25.54 -27.36 11.01
CA THR A 226 25.03 -28.42 11.89
C THR A 226 26.12 -29.18 12.65
N LEU A 227 27.40 -28.85 12.44
CA LEU A 227 28.48 -29.49 13.18
C LEU A 227 28.38 -29.14 14.68
N ALA A 228 28.56 -30.13 15.56
CA ALA A 228 28.46 -29.94 17.01
C ALA A 228 29.36 -28.80 17.55
N ALA A 229 30.57 -28.64 17.01
CA ALA A 229 31.49 -27.56 17.39
C ALA A 229 30.99 -26.15 17.03
N ASN A 230 29.97 -26.06 16.17
CA ASN A 230 29.40 -24.83 15.65
C ASN A 230 27.96 -24.58 16.14
N ILE A 231 27.45 -25.38 17.07
CA ILE A 231 26.07 -25.32 17.56
C ILE A 231 25.67 -23.91 18.05
N ASN A 232 26.62 -23.16 18.64
CA ASN A 232 26.45 -21.78 19.15
C ASN A 232 26.95 -20.69 18.23
N ARG A 233 27.41 -21.03 17.02
CA ARG A 233 27.89 -20.03 16.06
C ARG A 233 26.74 -19.47 15.23
N GLY A 234 27.02 -18.41 14.48
CA GLY A 234 26.04 -17.59 13.78
C GLY A 234 26.13 -16.13 14.19
N ILE A 235 25.45 -15.28 13.43
CA ILE A 235 25.24 -13.86 13.75
C ILE A 235 23.81 -13.65 14.25
N ASP A 236 23.66 -12.86 15.31
CA ASP A 236 22.37 -12.37 15.79
C ASP A 236 21.85 -11.31 14.80
N LEU A 237 20.74 -11.65 14.13
CA LEU A 237 20.14 -10.79 13.13
C LEU A 237 19.60 -9.48 13.73
N ASN A 238 19.18 -9.49 15.00
CA ASN A 238 18.71 -8.29 15.70
C ASN A 238 19.85 -7.52 16.41
N ARG A 239 21.10 -7.74 15.96
CA ARG A 239 22.29 -6.93 16.27
C ARG A 239 23.06 -6.51 15.00
N ASN A 240 22.45 -6.67 13.82
CA ASN A 240 23.10 -6.50 12.52
C ASN A 240 22.49 -5.38 11.66
N TYR A 241 21.50 -4.62 12.13
CA TYR A 241 21.01 -3.42 11.44
C TYR A 241 22.02 -2.25 11.43
N LEU A 242 21.70 -1.14 10.74
CA LEU A 242 22.68 -0.07 10.52
C LEU A 242 22.95 0.82 11.75
N PRO A 243 21.93 1.42 12.40
CA PRO A 243 22.16 2.40 13.45
C PRO A 243 22.84 1.78 14.66
N PHE A 244 23.80 2.50 15.25
CA PHE A 244 24.46 2.13 16.50
C PHE A 244 25.13 0.74 16.50
N TRP A 245 25.42 0.17 15.34
CA TRP A 245 26.07 -1.14 15.25
C TRP A 245 27.36 -1.22 16.05
N GLY A 246 27.50 -2.32 16.80
CA GLY A 246 28.62 -2.56 17.70
C GLY A 246 28.62 -1.77 19.00
N GLY A 247 27.47 -1.25 19.42
CA GLY A 247 27.28 -0.61 20.71
C GLY A 247 26.99 -1.60 21.84
N PRO A 248 26.50 -1.10 22.99
CA PRO A 248 26.07 -1.94 24.12
C PRO A 248 25.10 -3.04 23.71
N GLY A 249 25.09 -4.14 24.47
CA GLY A 249 24.21 -5.28 24.20
C GLY A 249 24.59 -6.15 23.01
N SER A 250 25.79 -5.97 22.45
CA SER A 250 26.28 -6.72 21.30
C SER A 250 27.70 -7.24 21.53
N SER A 251 28.05 -8.36 20.91
CA SER A 251 29.34 -9.04 21.16
C SER A 251 30.16 -9.28 19.90
N THR A 252 31.49 -9.26 20.05
CA THR A 252 32.46 -9.72 19.04
C THR A 252 32.83 -11.18 19.21
N SER A 253 32.42 -11.84 20.31
CA SER A 253 32.64 -13.27 20.50
C SER A 253 31.81 -14.05 19.49
N SER A 254 32.44 -14.99 18.78
CA SER A 254 31.78 -15.81 17.76
C SER A 254 30.73 -16.80 18.31
N THR A 255 30.75 -17.05 19.63
CA THR A 255 29.86 -18.00 20.31
C THR A 255 28.78 -17.34 21.16
N ALA A 256 28.90 -16.03 21.45
CA ALA A 256 27.89 -15.31 22.22
C ALA A 256 26.53 -15.30 21.51
N SER A 257 25.43 -15.33 22.26
CA SER A 257 24.06 -15.29 21.71
C SER A 257 23.75 -13.99 20.95
N ASN A 258 24.45 -12.90 21.28
CA ASN A 258 24.31 -11.55 20.75
C ASN A 258 25.49 -11.13 19.83
N THR A 259 26.14 -12.09 19.14
CA THR A 259 27.21 -11.79 18.17
C THR A 259 26.70 -10.89 17.04
N ARG A 260 27.34 -9.72 16.82
CA ARG A 260 26.84 -8.66 15.91
C ARG A 260 27.20 -8.77 14.42
N GLY A 261 28.06 -9.72 14.06
CA GLY A 261 28.64 -9.79 12.72
C GLY A 261 29.93 -8.98 12.55
N GLU A 262 30.45 -8.93 11.33
CA GLU A 262 31.68 -8.21 10.99
C GLU A 262 31.44 -6.77 10.52
N ALA A 263 30.22 -6.49 10.09
CA ALA A 263 29.77 -5.17 9.65
C ALA A 263 28.24 -5.06 9.81
N PRO A 264 27.69 -3.84 9.92
CA PRO A 264 26.25 -3.63 9.84
C PRO A 264 25.74 -4.06 8.47
N GLY A 265 24.64 -4.81 8.45
CA GLY A 265 24.04 -5.39 7.25
C GLY A 265 24.90 -6.46 6.58
N SER A 266 25.84 -7.09 7.30
CA SER A 266 26.66 -8.18 6.77
C SER A 266 25.86 -9.45 6.47
N GLU A 267 24.75 -9.66 7.18
CA GLU A 267 23.92 -10.84 7.01
C GLU A 267 22.91 -10.62 5.86
N PRO A 268 22.83 -11.53 4.88
CA PRO A 268 21.98 -11.33 3.71
C PRO A 268 20.50 -11.20 4.07
N GLU A 269 20.05 -11.85 5.15
CA GLU A 269 18.70 -11.69 5.71
C GLU A 269 18.43 -10.23 6.08
N ILE A 270 19.35 -9.59 6.80
CA ILE A 270 19.21 -8.20 7.26
C ILE A 270 19.47 -7.20 6.13
N ALA A 271 20.41 -7.47 5.22
CA ALA A 271 20.57 -6.68 4.02
C ALA A 271 19.28 -6.67 3.16
N GLY A 272 18.58 -7.81 3.11
CA GLY A 272 17.26 -7.94 2.48
C GLY A 272 16.19 -7.10 3.17
N MET A 273 16.11 -7.18 4.50
CA MET A 273 15.19 -6.37 5.30
C MET A 273 15.43 -4.87 5.15
N ILE A 274 16.69 -4.43 5.16
CA ILE A 274 17.07 -3.03 4.95
C ILE A 274 16.64 -2.56 3.56
N ASN A 275 16.85 -3.38 2.51
CA ASN A 275 16.41 -3.04 1.16
C ASN A 275 14.89 -2.92 1.05
N MET A 276 14.16 -3.84 1.69
CA MET A 276 12.70 -3.79 1.73
C MET A 276 12.22 -2.50 2.41
N GLY A 277 12.74 -2.14 3.59
CA GLY A 277 12.38 -0.88 4.23
C GLY A 277 12.83 0.38 3.47
N ASN A 278 13.91 0.30 2.70
CA ASN A 278 14.36 1.41 1.84
C ASN A 278 13.44 1.65 0.62
N THR A 279 12.56 0.71 0.30
CA THR A 279 11.71 0.74 -0.91
C THR A 279 10.21 0.73 -0.60
N ASN A 280 9.84 0.70 0.68
CA ASN A 280 8.47 0.64 1.18
C ASN A 280 8.22 1.75 2.21
N ASN A 281 6.99 2.28 2.26
CA ASN A 281 6.57 3.33 3.19
C ASN A 281 6.09 2.72 4.52
N ILE A 282 6.99 2.01 5.20
CA ILE A 282 6.69 1.42 6.51
C ILE A 282 6.49 2.56 7.51
N THR A 283 5.26 2.84 7.89
CA THR A 283 4.91 3.90 8.85
C THR A 283 4.95 3.40 10.29
N LEU A 284 4.74 2.09 10.48
CA LEU A 284 4.86 1.41 11.76
C LEU A 284 5.38 -0.01 11.55
N ALA A 285 6.24 -0.48 12.46
CA ALA A 285 6.76 -1.85 12.46
C ALA A 285 6.55 -2.55 13.82
N ILE A 286 6.13 -3.82 13.76
CA ILE A 286 6.23 -4.77 14.86
C ILE A 286 7.20 -5.89 14.48
N ASN A 287 8.18 -6.14 15.34
CA ASN A 287 9.14 -7.23 15.22
C ASN A 287 8.90 -8.19 16.39
N ASN A 288 8.24 -9.32 16.13
CA ASN A 288 7.83 -10.22 17.20
C ASN A 288 9.03 -11.01 17.74
N HIS A 289 9.12 -11.06 19.06
CA HIS A 289 10.08 -11.87 19.81
C HIS A 289 9.38 -12.64 20.95
N THR A 290 10.10 -13.55 21.60
CA THR A 290 9.68 -14.31 22.79
C THR A 290 10.92 -14.60 23.66
N PRO A 291 10.85 -14.71 25.00
CA PRO A 291 9.64 -15.05 25.75
C PRO A 291 9.21 -14.04 26.85
N ASP A 292 9.84 -12.88 27.01
CA ASP A 292 9.99 -12.23 28.32
C ASP A 292 8.84 -11.35 28.87
N GLN A 293 7.64 -11.35 28.27
CA GLN A 293 6.51 -10.50 28.69
C GLN A 293 6.83 -8.99 28.62
N ARG A 294 7.25 -8.47 27.46
CA ARG A 294 7.61 -7.05 27.32
C ARG A 294 7.01 -6.43 26.07
N LEU A 295 6.77 -5.13 26.10
CA LEU A 295 6.50 -4.33 24.89
C LEU A 295 7.55 -3.21 24.80
N LEU A 296 8.51 -3.39 23.91
CA LEU A 296 9.72 -2.59 23.84
C LEU A 296 9.65 -1.58 22.71
N ARG A 297 10.28 -0.41 22.90
CA ARG A 297 10.55 0.60 21.85
C ARG A 297 11.94 1.20 22.04
N ALA A 298 12.47 1.92 21.05
CA ALA A 298 13.64 2.77 21.26
C ALA A 298 13.37 3.87 22.33
N PRO A 299 14.35 4.32 23.14
CA PRO A 299 15.75 3.91 23.16
C PRO A 299 15.97 2.46 23.56
N SER A 300 16.87 1.77 22.85
CA SER A 300 17.31 0.41 23.16
C SER A 300 18.71 0.32 23.75
N SER A 301 19.51 1.39 23.71
CA SER A 301 20.84 1.43 24.34
C SER A 301 21.24 2.83 24.80
N SER A 302 22.21 2.94 25.70
CA SER A 302 22.79 4.21 26.18
C SER A 302 23.47 5.06 25.10
N ASN A 303 23.61 4.55 23.88
CA ASN A 303 24.19 5.31 22.76
C ASN A 303 23.14 6.20 22.06
N GLU A 304 21.88 6.07 22.42
CA GLU A 304 20.79 6.89 21.92
C GLU A 304 20.54 8.12 22.81
N PRO A 305 19.85 9.16 22.30
CA PRO A 305 19.47 10.30 23.11
C PRO A 305 18.47 9.89 24.22
N ASP A 306 18.67 10.41 25.44
CA ASP A 306 17.75 10.19 26.57
C ASP A 306 16.32 10.68 26.26
N VAL A 307 16.20 11.72 25.43
CA VAL A 307 14.94 12.27 24.95
C VAL A 307 14.90 12.22 23.43
N LEU A 308 13.91 11.51 22.90
CA LEU A 308 13.69 11.38 21.47
C LEU A 308 12.96 12.60 20.88
N ALA A 309 13.23 12.93 19.61
CA ALA A 309 12.65 14.09 18.93
C ALA A 309 11.11 14.09 18.87
N ASP A 310 10.47 12.92 18.81
CA ASP A 310 9.01 12.74 18.88
C ASP A 310 8.58 11.89 20.08
N GLN A 311 9.31 11.99 21.20
CA GLN A 311 9.06 11.25 22.44
C GLN A 311 7.59 11.25 22.86
N VAL A 312 6.87 12.37 22.75
CA VAL A 312 5.45 12.48 23.13
C VAL A 312 4.56 11.60 22.25
N ALA A 313 4.77 11.61 20.94
CA ALA A 313 3.98 10.79 20.01
C ALA A 313 4.31 9.30 20.17
N TYR A 314 5.61 8.97 20.32
CA TYR A 314 6.06 7.60 20.49
C TYR A 314 5.56 6.99 21.81
N GLN A 315 5.61 7.77 22.91
CA GLN A 315 5.07 7.34 24.21
C GLN A 315 3.54 7.22 24.16
N GLY A 316 2.83 8.18 23.58
CA GLY A 316 1.37 8.09 23.45
C GLY A 316 0.92 6.86 22.65
N LEU A 317 1.68 6.49 21.62
CA LEU A 317 1.45 5.26 20.87
C LEU A 317 1.74 4.01 21.71
N LEU A 318 2.85 3.97 22.45
CA LEU A 318 3.17 2.88 23.39
C LEU A 318 2.04 2.69 24.42
N ASP A 319 1.53 3.78 25.00
CA ASP A 319 0.43 3.75 25.97
C ASP A 319 -0.88 3.22 25.37
N ARG A 320 -1.11 3.44 24.07
CA ARG A 320 -2.24 2.84 23.36
C ARG A 320 -2.03 1.34 23.16
N LEU A 321 -0.88 0.95 22.61
CA LEU A 321 -0.59 -0.44 22.27
C LEU A 321 -0.51 -1.34 23.50
N SER A 322 0.07 -0.86 24.61
CA SER A 322 0.20 -1.61 25.86
C SER A 322 -1.13 -1.99 26.52
N LYS A 323 -2.25 -1.34 26.15
CA LYS A 323 -3.59 -1.72 26.62
C LYS A 323 -4.02 -3.12 26.18
N ASN A 324 -3.45 -3.61 25.07
CA ASN A 324 -3.68 -4.99 24.60
C ASN A 324 -2.90 -6.02 25.41
N LEU A 325 -1.94 -5.59 26.23
CA LEU A 325 -1.01 -6.42 26.99
C LEU A 325 -0.97 -6.00 28.47
N PRO A 326 -2.13 -6.02 29.18
CA PRO A 326 -2.20 -5.55 30.56
C PRO A 326 -1.21 -6.31 31.45
N GLY A 327 -0.42 -5.54 32.22
CA GLY A 327 0.58 -6.07 33.15
C GLY A 327 1.96 -6.34 32.53
N TRP A 328 2.14 -6.16 31.21
CA TRP A 328 3.46 -6.24 30.60
C TRP A 328 4.22 -4.93 30.85
N PRO A 329 5.47 -4.98 31.33
CA PRO A 329 6.33 -3.80 31.29
C PRO A 329 6.47 -3.33 29.84
N ALA A 330 6.15 -2.04 29.61
CA ALA A 330 6.13 -1.42 28.30
C ALA A 330 6.95 -0.12 28.34
N GLY A 331 7.96 0.01 27.49
CA GLY A 331 8.89 1.14 27.58
C GLY A 331 10.11 1.06 26.65
N PRO A 332 11.05 2.03 26.77
CA PRO A 332 12.41 1.90 26.28
C PRO A 332 13.06 0.59 26.73
N TRP A 333 13.90 -0.05 25.91
CA TRP A 333 14.59 -1.27 26.37
C TRP A 333 15.44 -0.97 27.59
N THR A 334 16.13 0.17 27.62
CA THR A 334 16.99 0.59 28.74
C THR A 334 16.27 0.70 30.08
N ASP A 335 14.94 0.85 30.06
CA ASP A 335 14.12 1.08 31.25
C ASP A 335 13.40 -0.19 31.71
N VAL A 336 13.01 -1.07 30.79
CA VAL A 336 12.18 -2.24 31.09
C VAL A 336 12.81 -3.58 30.69
N TYR A 337 14.03 -3.56 30.15
CA TYR A 337 14.79 -4.72 29.67
C TYR A 337 16.30 -4.44 29.67
N TYR A 338 17.10 -5.27 28.98
CA TYR A 338 18.54 -5.04 28.81
C TYR A 338 18.86 -4.17 27.59
N GLU A 339 20.08 -3.64 27.53
CA GLU A 339 20.53 -2.84 26.39
C GLU A 339 20.77 -3.71 25.15
N ALA A 340 20.37 -3.20 23.99
CA ALA A 340 20.63 -3.81 22.69
C ALA A 340 20.88 -2.73 21.64
N SER A 341 21.95 -2.89 20.86
CA SER A 341 22.26 -2.00 19.74
C SER A 341 22.08 -2.72 18.42
N SER A 342 21.80 -1.94 17.37
CA SER A 342 21.57 -2.41 16.01
C SER A 342 20.36 -3.33 15.89
N THR A 343 19.27 -2.90 16.52
CA THR A 343 17.96 -3.56 16.52
C THR A 343 17.07 -3.13 15.35
N ALA A 344 16.05 -3.92 15.06
CA ALA A 344 15.03 -3.60 14.07
C ALA A 344 14.24 -2.33 14.44
N GLU A 345 14.03 -2.05 15.73
CA GLU A 345 13.37 -0.83 16.23
C GLU A 345 14.20 0.41 15.91
N GLN A 346 15.51 0.34 16.15
CA GLN A 346 16.42 1.43 15.82
C GLN A 346 16.44 1.67 14.30
N GLN A 347 16.43 0.61 13.49
CA GLN A 347 16.32 0.75 12.03
C GLN A 347 15.01 1.46 11.63
N ALA A 348 13.87 1.01 12.14
CA ALA A 348 12.57 1.64 11.85
C ALA A 348 12.58 3.13 12.22
N TYR A 349 13.08 3.46 13.41
CA TYR A 349 13.02 4.80 13.97
C TYR A 349 14.05 5.75 13.35
N TYR A 350 15.34 5.43 13.38
CA TYR A 350 16.40 6.34 12.91
C TYR A 350 16.61 6.31 11.40
N ALA A 351 16.43 5.15 10.76
CA ALA A 351 16.60 5.08 9.31
C ALA A 351 15.35 5.55 8.57
N TYR A 352 14.16 5.10 8.98
CA TYR A 352 12.93 5.36 8.22
C TYR A 352 12.09 6.50 8.77
N GLY A 353 12.24 6.85 10.04
CA GLY A 353 11.32 7.77 10.72
C GLY A 353 9.97 7.12 11.08
N ALA A 354 9.92 5.78 11.10
CA ALA A 354 8.76 4.99 11.49
C ALA A 354 8.76 4.72 13.00
N PHE A 355 7.60 4.40 13.59
CA PHE A 355 7.59 3.86 14.95
C PHE A 355 7.77 2.34 14.94
N GLY A 356 8.65 1.81 15.78
CA GLY A 356 8.97 0.39 15.85
C GLY A 356 8.75 -0.18 17.25
N PHE A 357 8.16 -1.37 17.35
CA PHE A 357 7.95 -2.05 18.63
C PHE A 357 8.37 -3.51 18.57
N THR A 358 8.93 -4.00 19.67
CA THR A 358 9.20 -5.44 19.88
C THR A 358 8.36 -5.93 21.06
N PRO A 359 7.32 -6.75 20.81
CA PRO A 359 6.73 -7.56 21.86
C PRO A 359 7.58 -8.82 22.13
N GLU A 360 7.88 -9.08 23.39
CA GLU A 360 8.48 -10.33 23.89
C GLU A 360 7.35 -11.21 24.44
N ALA A 361 6.80 -12.08 23.59
CA ALA A 361 5.54 -12.79 23.82
C ALA A 361 5.70 -14.19 24.46
N THR A 362 4.61 -14.91 24.71
CA THR A 362 4.60 -16.26 25.32
C THR A 362 5.41 -16.46 26.62
N PRO A 363 5.27 -15.61 27.65
CA PRO A 363 6.02 -15.73 28.89
C PRO A 363 5.66 -16.88 29.81
N GLY A 364 6.62 -17.16 30.70
CA GLY A 364 6.46 -17.96 31.91
C GLY A 364 6.66 -19.46 31.73
N PHE A 365 7.46 -19.86 30.76
CA PHE A 365 7.95 -21.23 30.60
C PHE A 365 9.40 -21.34 31.06
N SER A 366 9.92 -22.56 31.12
CA SER A 366 11.28 -22.85 31.56
C SER A 366 11.84 -24.05 30.80
N GLY A 367 13.16 -24.13 30.65
CA GLY A 367 13.81 -25.25 29.98
C GLY A 367 13.44 -25.34 28.49
N THR A 368 13.19 -26.53 27.97
CA THR A 368 12.85 -26.72 26.53
C THR A 368 11.53 -26.08 26.10
N GLN A 369 10.69 -25.63 27.05
CA GLN A 369 9.44 -24.92 26.75
C GLN A 369 9.61 -23.40 26.72
N THR A 370 10.76 -22.85 27.14
CA THR A 370 11.00 -21.39 27.21
C THR A 370 10.69 -20.69 25.89
N PHE A 371 11.17 -21.22 24.77
CA PHE A 371 10.90 -20.69 23.43
C PHE A 371 9.87 -21.48 22.63
N HIS A 372 9.53 -22.69 23.09
CA HIS A 372 8.66 -23.62 22.40
C HIS A 372 7.57 -24.15 23.34
N PRO A 373 6.70 -23.26 23.85
CA PRO A 373 5.64 -23.66 24.75
C PRO A 373 4.66 -24.61 24.05
N PRO A 374 3.88 -25.40 24.81
CA PRO A 374 2.79 -26.18 24.22
C PRO A 374 1.89 -25.29 23.38
N TYR A 375 1.56 -25.71 22.16
CA TYR A 375 0.93 -24.86 21.14
C TYR A 375 -0.37 -24.17 21.60
N GLN A 376 -1.11 -24.76 22.54
CA GLN A 376 -2.27 -24.12 23.18
C GLN A 376 -1.94 -22.73 23.76
N ASN A 377 -0.73 -22.50 24.26
CA ASN A 377 -0.32 -21.21 24.81
C ASN A 377 -0.05 -20.17 23.72
N VAL A 378 0.30 -20.59 22.50
CA VAL A 378 0.38 -19.71 21.33
C VAL A 378 -1.03 -19.27 20.96
N ILE A 379 -1.98 -20.21 20.91
CA ILE A 379 -3.41 -19.93 20.66
C ILE A 379 -3.94 -18.93 21.70
N ASP A 380 -3.70 -19.22 22.99
CA ASP A 380 -4.20 -18.42 24.09
C ASP A 380 -3.59 -17.00 24.09
N ASN A 381 -2.29 -16.85 23.84
CA ASN A 381 -1.64 -15.53 23.80
C ASN A 381 -2.05 -14.72 22.55
N TYR A 382 -2.26 -15.37 21.41
CA TYR A 382 -2.77 -14.68 20.22
C TYR A 382 -4.16 -14.08 20.51
N LEU A 383 -5.07 -14.88 21.05
CA LEU A 383 -6.46 -14.49 21.30
C LEU A 383 -6.67 -13.72 22.61
N GLY A 384 -5.69 -13.70 23.51
CA GLY A 384 -5.85 -13.16 24.87
C GLY A 384 -6.81 -13.98 25.74
N THR A 385 -6.75 -15.30 25.60
CA THR A 385 -7.61 -16.26 26.30
C THR A 385 -6.79 -17.16 27.23
N GLY A 386 -7.42 -18.22 27.75
CA GLY A 386 -6.80 -19.08 28.76
C GLY A 386 -6.59 -18.38 30.09
N THR A 387 -6.10 -19.12 31.08
CA THR A 387 -5.83 -18.56 32.42
C THR A 387 -4.56 -17.71 32.44
N ARG A 388 -3.62 -17.97 31.52
CA ARG A 388 -2.30 -17.31 31.48
C ARG A 388 -2.34 -15.95 30.78
N TYR A 389 -3.13 -15.82 29.71
CA TYR A 389 -3.14 -14.64 28.85
C TYR A 389 -4.50 -13.94 28.82
N ALA A 390 -5.37 -14.17 29.79
CA ALA A 390 -6.67 -13.52 29.87
C ALA A 390 -6.53 -11.99 29.72
N GLY A 391 -7.05 -11.45 28.61
CA GLY A 391 -6.98 -10.02 28.26
C GLY A 391 -5.65 -9.55 27.65
N GLN A 392 -4.65 -10.42 27.48
CA GLN A 392 -3.34 -10.13 26.89
C GLN A 392 -3.26 -10.70 25.47
N THR A 393 -3.63 -9.89 24.48
CA THR A 393 -3.84 -10.35 23.09
C THR A 393 -2.82 -9.77 22.11
N MET A 394 -2.09 -10.67 21.44
CA MET A 394 -1.25 -10.28 20.30
C MET A 394 -2.10 -9.85 19.10
N ARG A 395 -3.25 -10.50 18.88
CA ARG A 395 -4.21 -10.09 17.84
C ARG A 395 -4.65 -8.64 18.03
N GLY A 396 -5.09 -8.25 19.23
CA GLY A 396 -5.50 -6.88 19.52
C GLY A 396 -4.36 -5.87 19.32
N LEU A 397 -3.14 -6.21 19.77
CA LEU A 397 -1.94 -5.40 19.53
C LEU A 397 -1.75 -5.13 18.02
N TYR A 398 -1.88 -6.15 17.18
CA TYR A 398 -1.67 -6.01 15.73
C TYR A 398 -2.77 -5.18 15.05
N TYR A 399 -4.04 -5.32 15.44
CA TYR A 399 -5.10 -4.44 14.93
C TYR A 399 -4.85 -2.98 15.29
N ASP A 400 -4.49 -2.70 16.55
CA ASP A 400 -4.25 -1.33 17.00
C ASP A 400 -2.97 -0.74 16.39
N ALA A 401 -1.95 -1.57 16.17
CA ALA A 401 -0.73 -1.18 15.46
C ALA A 401 -1.00 -0.91 13.97
N PHE A 402 -1.84 -1.71 13.31
CA PHE A 402 -2.20 -1.46 11.92
C PHE A 402 -3.07 -0.20 11.80
N LYS A 403 -4.05 0.00 12.70
CA LYS A 403 -4.83 1.25 12.78
C LYS A 403 -3.91 2.46 12.97
N ALA A 404 -2.90 2.34 13.83
CA ALA A 404 -1.90 3.37 14.07
C ALA A 404 -1.08 3.71 12.83
N ALA A 405 -0.70 2.71 12.04
CA ALA A 405 0.03 2.91 10.77
C ALA A 405 -0.77 3.78 9.79
N GLU A 406 -2.11 3.75 9.86
CA GLU A 406 -2.98 4.52 8.98
C GLU A 406 -3.17 5.98 9.41
N GLU A 407 -2.82 6.33 10.65
CA GLU A 407 -3.13 7.63 11.26
C GLU A 407 -2.17 8.75 10.77
N PRO A 408 -2.62 9.73 9.96
CA PRO A 408 -1.75 10.77 9.42
C PRO A 408 -1.04 11.64 10.46
N ALA A 409 -1.49 11.61 11.72
CA ALA A 409 -0.81 12.26 12.84
C ALA A 409 0.50 11.57 13.24
N LEU A 410 0.66 10.29 12.92
CA LEU A 410 1.83 9.46 13.26
C LEU A 410 2.83 9.33 12.12
N HIS A 411 2.50 9.77 10.91
CA HIS A 411 3.41 9.85 9.75
C HIS A 411 3.17 11.15 8.97
N SER A 412 3.44 11.21 7.67
CA SER A 412 3.27 12.40 6.84
C SER A 412 2.48 12.10 5.56
N VAL A 413 1.78 13.08 5.01
CA VAL A 413 0.98 12.88 3.79
C VAL A 413 1.33 13.88 2.70
N ILE A 414 1.63 13.39 1.50
CA ILE A 414 1.73 14.22 0.30
C ILE A 414 0.48 13.99 -0.54
N SER A 415 -0.34 15.02 -0.71
CA SER A 415 -1.55 14.95 -1.52
C SER A 415 -1.46 15.86 -2.73
N GLY A 416 -2.27 15.64 -3.75
CA GLY A 416 -2.28 16.54 -4.90
C GLY A 416 -2.90 15.93 -6.15
N THR A 417 -2.56 16.52 -7.28
CA THR A 417 -2.94 16.05 -8.61
C THR A 417 -1.72 15.80 -9.48
N ALA A 418 -1.76 14.76 -10.31
CA ALA A 418 -0.77 14.45 -11.34
C ALA A 418 -1.46 13.72 -12.50
N PRO A 419 -0.84 13.60 -13.69
CA PRO A 419 -1.40 12.83 -14.78
C PRO A 419 -1.73 11.40 -14.35
N ALA A 420 -2.92 10.90 -14.72
CA ALA A 420 -3.33 9.55 -14.41
C ALA A 420 -2.31 8.52 -14.94
N GLY A 421 -1.95 7.53 -14.12
CA GLY A 421 -0.97 6.52 -14.47
C GLY A 421 0.49 6.98 -14.41
N ALA A 422 0.78 8.24 -14.07
CA ALA A 422 2.15 8.67 -13.81
C ALA A 422 2.72 7.95 -12.58
N THR A 423 4.04 7.75 -12.55
CA THR A 423 4.76 7.27 -11.37
C THR A 423 5.31 8.47 -10.61
N LEU A 424 4.99 8.57 -9.32
CA LEU A 424 5.67 9.49 -8.40
C LEU A 424 6.78 8.72 -7.68
N THR A 425 7.97 9.31 -7.62
CA THR A 425 9.13 8.72 -6.92
C THR A 425 9.67 9.71 -5.90
N LEU A 426 9.80 9.29 -4.64
CA LEU A 426 10.56 10.00 -3.62
C LEU A 426 11.93 9.35 -3.49
N THR A 427 12.99 10.15 -3.59
CA THR A 427 14.35 9.73 -3.27
C THR A 427 14.94 10.58 -2.17
N LYS A 428 15.76 9.95 -1.32
CA LYS A 428 16.53 10.63 -0.30
C LYS A 428 17.79 9.83 0.02
N THR A 429 18.93 10.50 0.11
CA THR A 429 20.19 9.92 0.58
C THR A 429 20.57 10.59 1.89
N TYR A 430 21.07 9.81 2.84
CA TYR A 430 21.48 10.28 4.16
C TYR A 430 22.49 9.31 4.74
N THR A 431 22.98 9.61 5.94
CA THR A 431 23.92 8.75 6.63
C THR A 431 23.41 8.31 7.98
N LEU A 432 23.90 7.16 8.42
CA LEU A 432 23.68 6.59 9.75
C LEU A 432 25.04 6.20 10.32
N ASP A 433 25.23 6.44 11.60
CA ASP A 433 26.48 6.16 12.28
C ASP A 433 26.39 4.86 13.08
N THR A 434 27.49 4.09 13.06
CA THR A 434 27.69 2.99 14.00
C THR A 434 27.99 3.50 15.40
N SER A 435 28.02 2.62 16.39
CA SER A 435 28.65 2.95 17.67
C SER A 435 30.17 3.02 17.51
N SER A 436 30.87 3.64 18.47
CA SER A 436 32.34 3.55 18.54
C SER A 436 32.74 2.12 18.80
N THR A 437 33.27 1.43 17.80
CA THR A 437 33.45 -0.02 17.84
C THR A 437 34.58 -0.50 16.92
N VAL A 438 34.97 -1.75 17.12
CA VAL A 438 36.03 -2.40 16.34
C VAL A 438 35.41 -3.25 15.22
N PHE A 439 35.78 -3.03 13.95
CA PHE A 439 35.25 -3.79 12.81
C PHE A 439 35.99 -5.12 12.55
N THR A 440 37.26 -5.21 12.97
CA THR A 440 38.11 -6.43 12.88
C THR A 440 38.89 -6.60 14.17
N THR A 441 39.05 -7.81 14.70
CA THR A 441 39.78 -8.05 15.96
C THR A 441 41.13 -7.30 15.99
N GLY A 442 41.26 -6.32 16.89
CA GLY A 442 42.46 -5.49 17.07
C GLY A 442 42.46 -4.16 16.28
N GLN A 443 42.50 -3.04 17.05
CA GLN A 443 42.79 -1.64 16.65
C GLN A 443 41.76 -0.86 15.82
N PRO A 444 41.73 0.49 16.00
CA PRO A 444 41.09 1.17 17.12
C PRO A 444 39.56 1.15 16.99
N ALA A 445 38.85 1.38 18.11
CA ALA A 445 37.42 1.63 18.05
C ALA A 445 37.14 2.93 17.30
N GLU A 446 36.22 2.90 16.35
CA GLU A 446 35.84 4.06 15.55
C GLU A 446 34.34 4.08 15.30
N VAL A 447 33.80 5.27 15.06
CA VAL A 447 32.46 5.47 14.51
C VAL A 447 32.60 5.49 12.99
N ARG A 448 31.82 4.67 12.28
CA ARG A 448 31.71 4.75 10.82
C ARG A 448 30.36 5.33 10.41
N THR A 449 30.42 6.27 9.49
CA THR A 449 29.27 6.87 8.84
C THR A 449 28.94 6.10 7.57
N LEU A 450 27.76 5.49 7.55
CA LEU A 450 27.27 4.61 6.50
C LEU A 450 26.26 5.34 5.62
N PRO A 451 26.39 5.31 4.29
CA PRO A 451 25.37 5.85 3.40
C PRO A 451 24.12 4.95 3.43
N ASN A 452 22.94 5.56 3.47
CA ASN A 452 21.68 4.90 3.18
C ASN A 452 20.84 5.73 2.20
N ALA A 453 19.95 5.06 1.47
CA ALA A 453 19.10 5.70 0.47
C ALA A 453 17.69 5.12 0.47
N LEU A 454 16.69 6.00 0.51
CA LEU A 454 15.29 5.66 0.27
C LEU A 454 14.96 5.91 -1.20
N LYS A 455 14.20 4.97 -1.78
CA LYS A 455 13.55 5.14 -3.09
C LYS A 455 12.14 4.56 -3.01
N LEU A 456 11.19 5.45 -2.79
CA LEU A 456 9.78 5.12 -2.58
C LEU A 456 9.02 5.49 -3.86
N THR A 457 8.05 4.68 -4.24
CA THR A 457 7.24 4.95 -5.43
C THR A 457 5.76 4.84 -5.14
N MET A 458 4.95 5.50 -5.96
CA MET A 458 3.52 5.24 -6.09
C MET A 458 3.07 5.51 -7.53
N ASN A 459 1.94 4.92 -7.92
CA ASN A 459 1.26 5.17 -9.18
C ASN A 459 0.08 6.10 -8.93
N VAL A 460 -0.05 7.14 -9.75
CA VAL A 460 -1.16 8.08 -9.66
C VAL A 460 -2.45 7.39 -10.13
N PRO A 461 -3.52 7.39 -9.32
CA PRO A 461 -4.79 6.77 -9.67
C PRO A 461 -5.40 7.33 -10.97
N ALA A 462 -6.35 6.59 -11.55
CA ALA A 462 -7.07 7.00 -12.76
C ALA A 462 -7.81 8.36 -12.62
N SER A 463 -8.14 8.75 -11.38
CA SER A 463 -8.74 10.05 -11.07
C SER A 463 -7.79 11.24 -11.24
N GLY A 464 -6.47 10.99 -11.36
CA GLY A 464 -5.43 12.02 -11.35
C GLY A 464 -5.23 12.69 -9.98
N LYS A 465 -5.96 12.28 -8.94
CA LYS A 465 -5.81 12.74 -7.56
C LYS A 465 -5.13 11.65 -6.73
N PHE A 466 -4.18 12.04 -5.89
CA PHE A 466 -3.47 11.12 -5.03
C PHE A 466 -3.37 11.63 -3.60
N GLU A 467 -3.27 10.68 -2.68
CA GLU A 467 -2.90 10.87 -1.28
C GLU A 467 -1.83 9.82 -0.98
N TRP A 468 -0.62 10.28 -0.70
CA TRP A 468 0.53 9.42 -0.46
C TRP A 468 0.97 9.50 0.99
N HIS A 469 0.81 8.39 1.70
CA HIS A 469 1.29 8.22 3.06
C HIS A 469 2.77 7.86 3.03
N VAL A 470 3.58 8.67 3.70
CA VAL A 470 5.04 8.55 3.71
C VAL A 470 5.55 8.84 5.12
N ASN A 471 6.75 8.38 5.45
CA ASN A 471 7.41 8.85 6.67
C ASN A 471 7.83 10.32 6.54
N PRO A 472 8.08 11.01 7.67
CA PRO A 472 8.61 12.37 7.66
C PRO A 472 9.92 12.47 6.89
N SER A 473 10.10 13.55 6.14
CA SER A 473 11.40 13.81 5.50
C SER A 473 12.47 14.18 6.51
N LEU A 474 12.09 14.65 7.70
CA LEU A 474 13.00 14.94 8.79
C LEU A 474 13.10 13.69 9.69
N ARG A 475 14.28 13.06 9.73
CA ARG A 475 14.49 11.86 10.59
C ARG A 475 14.87 12.26 12.01
N PRO A 476 14.59 11.42 13.02
CA PRO A 476 15.18 11.57 14.34
C PRO A 476 16.72 11.55 14.28
N SER A 477 17.37 12.44 15.04
CA SER A 477 18.82 12.46 15.20
C SER A 477 19.29 11.30 16.09
N GLN A 478 20.43 10.69 15.76
CA GLN A 478 21.09 9.69 16.63
C GLN A 478 21.74 10.31 17.88
N TYR A 479 21.85 11.63 17.94
CA TYR A 479 22.69 12.33 18.93
C TYR A 479 21.96 13.38 19.75
N THR A 480 20.76 13.80 19.32
CA THR A 480 20.04 14.92 19.92
C THR A 480 18.54 14.64 19.95
N ASP A 481 17.83 15.40 20.77
CA ASP A 481 16.37 15.44 20.83
C ASP A 481 15.72 16.21 19.66
N GLN A 482 16.46 16.41 18.57
CA GLN A 482 16.02 17.18 17.40
C GLN A 482 15.90 16.30 16.18
N PHE A 483 15.11 16.75 15.21
CA PHE A 483 15.11 16.14 13.88
C PHE A 483 16.28 16.66 13.04
N VAL A 484 16.81 15.79 12.18
CA VAL A 484 17.78 16.15 11.15
C VAL A 484 17.05 16.90 10.02
N ASP A 485 17.56 18.07 9.64
CA ASP A 485 16.98 18.89 8.57
C ASP A 485 17.23 18.26 7.19
N GLU A 486 16.29 17.43 6.76
CA GLU A 486 16.36 16.68 5.52
C GLU A 486 15.05 16.82 4.72
N SER A 487 15.16 16.66 3.40
CA SER A 487 14.04 16.74 2.46
C SER A 487 14.08 15.56 1.49
N TYR A 488 12.92 15.21 0.93
CA TYR A 488 12.84 14.30 -0.21
C TYR A 488 13.03 15.07 -1.52
N THR A 489 13.58 14.40 -2.52
CA THR A 489 13.39 14.75 -3.93
C THR A 489 12.19 13.99 -4.47
N LEU A 490 11.17 14.70 -4.93
CA LEU A 490 9.94 14.17 -5.53
C LEU A 490 9.98 14.35 -7.04
N THR A 491 9.94 13.23 -7.77
CA THR A 491 9.96 13.20 -9.23
C THR A 491 8.62 12.66 -9.75
N CYS A 492 8.02 13.37 -10.71
CA CYS A 492 6.87 12.89 -11.48
C CYS A 492 7.34 12.39 -12.85
N THR A 493 7.01 11.14 -13.17
CA THR A 493 7.34 10.49 -14.44
C THR A 493 6.05 10.07 -15.14
N ALA A 494 5.90 10.47 -16.41
CA ALA A 494 4.77 10.08 -17.25
C ALA A 494 4.74 8.56 -17.49
N PRO A 495 3.59 7.99 -17.91
CA PRO A 495 3.48 6.56 -18.23
C PRO A 495 4.47 6.08 -19.32
N ASP A 496 4.93 6.97 -20.20
CA ASP A 496 5.92 6.67 -21.24
C ASP A 496 7.39 6.71 -20.75
N GLY A 497 7.60 7.00 -19.46
CA GLY A 497 8.93 7.11 -18.84
C GLY A 497 9.53 8.52 -18.86
N THR A 498 8.88 9.50 -19.48
CA THR A 498 9.37 10.88 -19.52
C THR A 498 9.28 11.54 -18.15
N VAL A 499 10.40 12.06 -17.62
CA VAL A 499 10.39 12.88 -16.40
C VAL A 499 9.73 14.22 -16.71
N LEU A 500 8.61 14.51 -16.04
CA LEU A 500 7.82 15.72 -16.25
C LEU A 500 8.25 16.85 -15.30
N GLU A 501 8.54 16.51 -14.05
CA GLU A 501 8.89 17.47 -13.01
C GLU A 501 9.71 16.80 -11.91
N THR A 502 10.68 17.54 -11.35
CA THR A 502 11.41 17.16 -10.14
C THR A 502 11.38 18.34 -9.17
N THR A 503 11.03 18.10 -7.92
CA THR A 503 10.95 19.13 -6.88
C THR A 503 11.45 18.59 -5.53
N THR A 504 11.63 19.48 -4.55
CA THR A 504 12.01 19.10 -3.19
C THR A 504 10.80 19.22 -2.27
N VAL A 505 10.59 18.23 -1.42
CA VAL A 505 9.52 18.22 -0.41
C VAL A 505 10.12 18.00 0.98
N LYS A 506 9.98 19.01 1.83
CA LYS A 506 10.24 18.93 3.27
C LYS A 506 8.91 18.78 3.99
N ILE A 507 8.76 17.74 4.81
CA ILE A 507 7.50 17.41 5.49
C ILE A 507 7.78 16.76 6.85
N ALA A 508 7.19 17.30 7.91
CA ALA A 508 7.32 16.77 9.26
C ALA A 508 6.19 15.79 9.60
N ARG A 509 6.36 15.00 10.67
CA ARG A 509 5.32 14.12 11.21
C ARG A 509 4.05 14.91 11.51
N GLY A 510 2.89 14.36 11.18
CA GLY A 510 1.59 14.98 11.32
C GLY A 510 1.24 15.99 10.23
N GLN A 511 2.16 16.31 9.31
CA GLN A 511 1.90 17.30 8.27
C GLN A 511 1.34 16.68 7.00
N VAL A 512 0.49 17.47 6.35
CA VAL A 512 0.00 17.23 4.99
C VAL A 512 0.55 18.32 4.08
N VAL A 513 1.20 17.95 2.99
CA VAL A 513 1.64 18.90 1.95
C VAL A 513 0.87 18.63 0.67
N ASN A 514 0.15 19.65 0.19
CA ASN A 514 -0.54 19.59 -1.09
C ASN A 514 0.40 20.04 -2.23
N ARG A 515 0.68 19.13 -3.17
CA ARG A 515 1.52 19.33 -4.36
C ARG A 515 0.84 18.76 -5.60
N SER A 516 0.19 19.63 -6.37
CA SER A 516 -0.08 19.34 -7.76
C SER A 516 1.22 19.34 -8.55
N LEU A 517 1.53 18.22 -9.20
CA LEU A 517 2.72 18.01 -10.00
C LEU A 517 2.32 17.88 -11.47
N CYS A 518 3.28 18.11 -12.35
CA CYS A 518 3.19 17.75 -13.76
C CYS A 518 1.93 18.34 -14.44
N THR A 519 1.60 19.60 -14.10
CA THR A 519 0.58 20.40 -14.80
C THR A 519 1.04 20.66 -16.23
N GLN A 520 0.68 19.77 -17.15
CA GLN A 520 0.75 20.05 -18.57
C GLN A 520 -0.43 20.95 -18.94
N GLY A 521 -0.14 22.21 -19.29
CA GLY A 521 -1.12 23.09 -19.90
C GLY A 521 -1.37 22.67 -21.34
N GLY A 522 -2.45 21.93 -21.59
CA GLY A 522 -2.94 21.69 -22.95
C GLY A 522 -3.58 22.96 -23.52
N VAL A 523 -3.19 23.35 -24.73
CA VAL A 523 -3.88 24.42 -25.49
C VAL A 523 -4.92 23.74 -26.39
N GLY A 524 -6.19 24.06 -26.22
CA GLY A 524 -7.29 23.50 -27.01
C GLY A 524 -8.43 24.50 -27.17
N GLY A 525 -9.21 24.34 -28.25
CA GLY A 525 -10.43 25.09 -28.52
C GLY A 525 -11.59 24.14 -28.79
N SER A 526 -12.80 24.51 -28.37
CA SER A 526 -14.03 23.77 -28.69
C SER A 526 -14.86 24.55 -29.72
N VAL A 527 -15.48 23.82 -30.66
CA VAL A 527 -16.49 24.38 -31.59
C VAL A 527 -17.85 23.85 -31.14
N PRO A 528 -18.77 24.69 -30.63
CA PRO A 528 -20.08 24.23 -30.18
C PRO A 528 -20.95 23.80 -31.37
N SER A 529 -21.73 22.72 -31.20
CA SER A 529 -22.72 22.29 -32.19
C SER A 529 -23.78 23.38 -32.36
N THR A 530 -23.74 24.12 -33.45
CA THR A 530 -24.65 25.23 -33.73
C THR A 530 -25.45 24.94 -34.99
N LEU A 531 -26.78 24.97 -34.87
CA LEU A 531 -27.72 25.10 -35.98
C LEU A 531 -28.60 26.31 -35.69
N ALA A 532 -28.48 27.36 -36.48
CA ALA A 532 -29.30 28.56 -36.34
C ALA A 532 -29.88 28.97 -37.70
N LEU A 533 -31.16 29.31 -37.70
CA LEU A 533 -31.90 29.82 -38.85
C LEU A 533 -32.63 31.09 -38.43
N THR A 534 -32.33 32.20 -39.09
CA THR A 534 -33.06 33.46 -38.92
C THR A 534 -33.76 33.80 -40.22
N LEU A 535 -35.07 34.06 -40.17
CA LEU A 535 -35.85 34.48 -41.34
C LEU A 535 -35.96 36.00 -41.42
N GLY A 536 -35.97 36.54 -42.63
CA GLY A 536 -36.24 37.95 -42.93
C GLY A 536 -37.74 38.28 -42.90
N ALA A 537 -38.09 39.43 -43.47
CA ALA A 537 -39.48 39.85 -43.57
C ALA A 537 -40.33 38.87 -44.42
N PRO A 538 -41.61 38.63 -44.08
CA PRO A 538 -42.48 37.75 -44.86
C PRO A 538 -42.55 38.13 -46.34
N ALA A 539 -42.49 37.14 -47.23
CA ALA A 539 -42.66 37.35 -48.67
C ALA A 539 -44.08 37.85 -48.98
N THR A 540 -44.19 38.87 -49.83
CA THR A 540 -45.48 39.46 -50.22
C THR A 540 -45.64 39.44 -51.74
N PHE A 541 -46.72 38.85 -52.23
CA PHE A 541 -47.08 38.91 -53.65
C PHE A 541 -47.72 40.25 -54.00
N GLY A 542 -47.58 40.67 -55.26
CA GLY A 542 -48.43 41.72 -55.83
C GLY A 542 -49.89 41.29 -55.96
N ALA A 543 -50.78 42.21 -56.32
CA ALA A 543 -52.21 41.92 -56.44
C ALA A 543 -52.51 40.87 -57.53
N PHE A 544 -53.28 39.83 -57.18
CA PHE A 544 -53.75 38.83 -58.14
C PHE A 544 -54.85 39.40 -59.04
N ALA A 545 -54.69 39.26 -60.35
CA ALA A 545 -55.60 39.80 -61.35
C ALA A 545 -56.58 38.70 -61.80
N PRO A 546 -57.90 38.90 -61.68
CA PRO A 546 -58.88 37.92 -62.14
C PRO A 546 -58.92 37.85 -63.67
N GLY A 547 -59.24 36.67 -64.23
CA GLY A 547 -59.46 36.48 -65.66
C GLY A 547 -58.20 36.33 -66.52
N ILE A 548 -56.99 36.37 -65.92
CA ILE A 548 -55.71 36.31 -66.64
C ILE A 548 -54.83 35.21 -66.07
N ALA A 549 -54.36 34.30 -66.93
CA ALA A 549 -53.36 33.32 -66.53
C ALA A 549 -52.02 34.02 -66.29
N LYS A 550 -51.51 34.00 -65.05
CA LYS A 550 -50.26 34.69 -64.68
C LYS A 550 -49.55 33.98 -63.52
N GLU A 551 -48.23 33.97 -63.58
CA GLU A 551 -47.36 33.62 -62.46
C GLU A 551 -46.98 34.87 -61.67
N TYR A 552 -47.06 34.76 -60.36
CA TYR A 552 -46.68 35.81 -59.42
C TYR A 552 -45.45 35.36 -58.65
N ASP A 553 -44.49 36.27 -58.51
CA ASP A 553 -43.25 36.05 -57.77
C ASP A 553 -43.27 36.82 -56.45
N ALA A 554 -42.70 36.23 -55.41
CA ALA A 554 -42.39 36.90 -54.15
C ALA A 554 -41.09 36.32 -53.57
N THR A 555 -40.40 37.09 -52.73
CA THR A 555 -39.13 36.64 -52.12
C THR A 555 -39.09 36.97 -50.64
N THR A 556 -38.33 36.17 -49.88
CA THR A 556 -37.88 36.48 -48.52
C THR A 556 -36.41 36.07 -48.39
N THR A 557 -35.77 36.48 -47.30
CA THR A 557 -34.39 36.11 -46.99
C THR A 557 -34.33 35.21 -45.77
N ALA A 558 -33.26 34.45 -45.65
CA ALA A 558 -32.91 33.75 -44.43
C ALA A 558 -31.38 33.78 -44.23
N ASN A 559 -30.93 33.52 -43.00
CA ASN A 559 -29.52 33.39 -42.66
C ASN A 559 -29.31 32.06 -41.94
N THR A 560 -28.36 31.24 -42.41
CA THR A 560 -28.06 29.92 -41.84
C THR A 560 -26.67 29.88 -41.21
N VAL A 561 -26.58 29.24 -40.04
CA VAL A 561 -25.32 28.90 -39.37
C VAL A 561 -25.38 27.42 -39.02
N SER A 562 -24.38 26.65 -39.44
CA SER A 562 -24.24 25.23 -39.15
C SER A 562 -22.79 24.87 -38.89
N THR A 563 -22.51 24.19 -37.78
CA THR A 563 -21.20 23.54 -37.55
C THR A 563 -21.18 22.07 -37.95
N ALA A 564 -22.28 21.54 -38.51
CA ALA A 564 -22.38 20.13 -38.92
C ALA A 564 -21.68 19.86 -40.26
N GLY A 565 -21.20 18.62 -40.44
CA GLY A 565 -20.63 18.15 -41.71
C GLY A 565 -21.64 18.08 -42.85
N ASN A 566 -22.93 18.06 -42.55
CA ASN A 566 -24.04 18.11 -43.50
C ASN A 566 -25.30 18.72 -42.85
N ALA A 567 -26.02 19.57 -43.57
CA ALA A 567 -27.29 20.14 -43.12
C ALA A 567 -28.27 20.34 -44.29
N ALA A 568 -29.56 20.42 -44.01
CA ALA A 568 -30.60 20.70 -45.00
C ALA A 568 -31.59 21.76 -44.48
N LEU A 569 -31.92 22.71 -45.35
CA LEU A 569 -33.02 23.66 -45.15
C LEU A 569 -34.25 23.17 -45.91
N SER A 570 -35.39 23.12 -45.23
CA SER A 570 -36.67 22.68 -45.79
C SER A 570 -37.80 23.64 -45.42
N VAL A 571 -38.91 23.56 -46.16
CA VAL A 571 -40.15 24.30 -45.90
C VAL A 571 -41.36 23.37 -45.92
N ALA A 572 -42.29 23.58 -45.00
CA ALA A 572 -43.55 22.83 -44.94
C ALA A 572 -44.73 23.75 -44.59
N ASP A 573 -45.92 23.36 -45.04
CA ASP A 573 -47.20 23.87 -44.56
C ASP A 573 -47.81 22.87 -43.57
N ALA A 574 -48.15 23.34 -42.37
CA ALA A 574 -48.73 22.50 -41.32
C ALA A 574 -50.24 22.25 -41.51
N ASP A 575 -50.89 22.94 -42.45
CA ASP A 575 -52.32 22.75 -42.73
C ASP A 575 -52.57 21.38 -43.40
N PRO A 576 -53.37 20.49 -42.77
CA PRO A 576 -53.62 19.14 -43.29
C PRO A 576 -54.71 19.10 -44.38
N VAL A 577 -55.44 20.20 -44.61
CA VAL A 577 -56.58 20.26 -45.54
C VAL A 577 -56.20 20.96 -46.83
N ASN A 578 -55.51 22.11 -46.74
CA ASN A 578 -55.13 22.93 -47.88
C ASN A 578 -53.60 23.07 -47.98
N THR A 579 -52.90 21.95 -47.81
CA THR A 579 -51.44 21.90 -47.76
C THR A 579 -50.82 22.57 -48.98
N GLY A 580 -49.93 23.53 -48.73
CA GLY A 580 -49.15 24.20 -49.75
C GLY A 580 -49.95 25.11 -50.66
N LYS A 581 -51.18 25.50 -50.29
CA LYS A 581 -52.04 26.40 -51.07
C LYS A 581 -52.38 27.65 -50.28
N LEU A 582 -52.30 28.82 -50.92
CA LEU A 582 -52.73 30.07 -50.28
C LEU A 582 -54.25 30.05 -50.08
N VAL A 583 -54.69 30.56 -48.93
CA VAL A 583 -56.10 30.58 -48.54
C VAL A 583 -56.57 32.00 -48.20
N ASN A 584 -57.83 32.30 -48.52
CA ASN A 584 -58.56 33.50 -48.11
C ASN A 584 -59.85 33.04 -47.40
N GLY A 585 -59.80 32.98 -46.07
CA GLY A 585 -60.86 32.34 -45.27
C GLY A 585 -61.02 30.86 -45.63
N ALA A 586 -62.24 30.46 -46.03
CA ALA A 586 -62.53 29.09 -46.48
C ALA A 586 -62.16 28.82 -47.96
N PHE A 587 -61.61 29.80 -48.69
CA PHE A 587 -61.30 29.67 -50.12
C PHE A 587 -59.83 29.39 -50.34
N THR A 588 -59.54 28.44 -51.23
CA THR A 588 -58.19 27.97 -51.52
C THR A 588 -57.89 28.19 -53.00
N LEU A 589 -56.68 28.66 -53.32
CA LEU A 589 -56.24 28.75 -54.72
C LEU A 589 -56.13 27.35 -55.35
N ALA A 590 -56.36 27.25 -56.66
CA ALA A 590 -56.33 25.99 -57.38
C ALA A 590 -54.90 25.40 -57.41
N SER A 591 -53.92 26.21 -57.79
CA SER A 591 -52.50 25.83 -57.89
C SER A 591 -51.77 25.94 -56.55
N PRO A 592 -50.84 25.01 -56.25
CA PRO A 592 -49.99 25.10 -55.07
C PRO A 592 -49.01 26.25 -55.15
N LEU A 593 -48.70 26.82 -53.98
CA LEU A 593 -47.55 27.68 -53.76
C LEU A 593 -46.28 26.85 -53.94
N ARG A 594 -45.33 27.39 -54.69
CA ARG A 594 -44.04 26.74 -54.96
C ARG A 594 -42.90 27.54 -54.37
N ALA A 595 -41.84 26.86 -53.91
CA ALA A 595 -40.66 27.49 -53.34
C ALA A 595 -39.37 26.88 -53.90
N ALA A 596 -38.34 27.72 -54.00
CA ALA A 596 -36.95 27.36 -54.26
C ALA A 596 -36.05 28.27 -53.42
N ALA A 597 -34.83 27.85 -53.13
CA ALA A 597 -33.86 28.70 -52.46
C ALA A 597 -32.51 28.68 -53.16
N THR A 598 -31.82 29.81 -53.10
CA THR A 598 -30.43 29.94 -53.55
C THR A 598 -29.58 30.48 -52.42
N SER A 599 -28.33 30.03 -52.36
CA SER A 599 -27.35 30.55 -51.41
C SER A 599 -25.93 30.41 -51.99
N PRO A 600 -24.96 31.21 -51.52
CA PRO A 600 -23.55 31.04 -51.87
C PRO A 600 -22.93 29.70 -51.44
N ALA A 601 -23.32 29.16 -50.28
CA ALA A 601 -22.69 27.97 -49.69
C ALA A 601 -23.52 26.68 -49.80
N GLY A 602 -24.83 26.78 -50.04
CA GLY A 602 -25.75 25.64 -50.16
C GLY A 602 -26.07 25.31 -51.61
N VAL A 603 -26.36 24.03 -51.88
CA VAL A 603 -26.86 23.58 -53.17
C VAL A 603 -28.39 23.66 -53.18
N GLY A 604 -28.92 24.53 -54.03
CA GLY A 604 -30.37 24.77 -54.17
C GLY A 604 -31.11 23.62 -54.85
N SER A 605 -32.32 23.34 -54.37
CA SER A 605 -33.26 22.43 -55.03
C SER A 605 -34.07 23.16 -56.11
N ALA A 606 -34.56 22.41 -57.10
CA ALA A 606 -35.46 22.94 -58.13
C ALA A 606 -36.78 23.46 -57.51
N LEU A 607 -37.41 24.43 -58.19
CA LEU A 607 -38.70 24.98 -57.77
C LEU A 607 -39.77 23.88 -57.69
N ALA A 608 -40.32 23.67 -56.49
CA ALA A 608 -41.26 22.60 -56.20
C ALA A 608 -42.45 23.10 -55.37
N ALA A 609 -43.58 22.36 -55.44
CA ALA A 609 -44.74 22.62 -54.58
C ALA A 609 -44.38 22.45 -53.10
N ILE A 610 -44.93 23.28 -52.24
CA ILE A 610 -44.72 23.19 -50.79
C ILE A 610 -45.51 22.01 -50.24
N GLY A 611 -44.78 21.07 -49.62
CA GLY A 611 -45.33 19.87 -49.00
C GLY A 611 -45.83 20.10 -47.58
N GLY A 612 -46.44 19.05 -47.01
CA GLY A 612 -46.90 19.04 -45.62
C GLY A 612 -45.79 18.70 -44.63
N SER A 613 -46.06 18.82 -43.34
CA SER A 613 -45.07 18.49 -42.28
C SER A 613 -44.51 17.07 -42.34
N ALA A 614 -45.26 16.10 -42.87
CA ALA A 614 -44.81 14.71 -43.04
C ALA A 614 -43.91 14.49 -44.27
N ALA A 615 -43.90 15.43 -45.22
CA ALA A 615 -43.04 15.42 -46.40
C ALA A 615 -42.63 16.86 -46.78
N PRO A 616 -41.75 17.50 -45.97
CA PRO A 616 -41.29 18.87 -46.23
C PRO A 616 -40.58 18.99 -47.57
N THR A 617 -40.72 20.13 -48.23
CA THR A 617 -40.02 20.43 -49.48
C THR A 617 -38.59 20.86 -49.16
N SER A 618 -37.61 20.14 -49.72
CA SER A 618 -36.20 20.51 -49.60
C SER A 618 -35.91 21.79 -50.37
N LEU A 619 -35.16 22.71 -49.75
CA LEU A 619 -34.79 24.00 -50.34
C LEU A 619 -33.29 24.07 -50.61
N LEU A 620 -32.45 23.73 -49.62
CA LEU A 620 -30.99 23.73 -49.72
C LEU A 620 -30.40 22.51 -49.02
N THR A 621 -29.29 22.00 -49.55
CA THR A 621 -28.40 21.06 -48.86
C THR A 621 -26.99 21.64 -48.74
N TYR A 622 -26.39 21.46 -47.56
CA TYR A 622 -25.03 21.86 -47.24
C TYR A 622 -24.16 20.62 -47.08
N ALA A 623 -23.00 20.60 -47.75
CA ALA A 623 -22.03 19.50 -47.69
C ALA A 623 -20.90 19.75 -46.66
N GLY A 624 -21.05 20.78 -45.83
CA GLY A 624 -20.09 21.16 -44.80
C GLY A 624 -20.61 22.30 -43.92
N PRO A 625 -19.83 22.73 -42.91
CA PRO A 625 -20.22 23.81 -42.01
C PRO A 625 -20.33 25.14 -42.75
N VAL A 626 -21.28 25.97 -42.33
CA VAL A 626 -21.55 27.30 -42.91
C VAL A 626 -21.74 28.33 -41.81
N SER A 627 -21.29 29.57 -42.06
CA SER A 627 -21.40 30.67 -41.10
C SER A 627 -22.00 31.89 -41.78
N ASN A 628 -23.18 32.30 -41.30
CA ASN A 628 -23.95 33.43 -41.82
C ASN A 628 -24.17 33.36 -43.33
N ASP A 629 -24.52 32.18 -43.82
CA ASP A 629 -24.80 31.99 -45.23
C ASP A 629 -26.15 32.66 -45.59
N PRO A 630 -26.14 33.68 -46.47
CA PRO A 630 -27.34 34.38 -46.84
C PRO A 630 -28.14 33.55 -47.85
N VAL A 631 -29.38 33.24 -47.49
CA VAL A 631 -30.31 32.45 -48.30
C VAL A 631 -31.38 33.37 -48.88
N SER A 632 -31.62 33.27 -50.18
CA SER A 632 -32.76 33.89 -50.85
C SER A 632 -33.81 32.81 -51.12
N VAL A 633 -35.01 32.96 -50.58
CA VAL A 633 -36.13 32.04 -50.82
C VAL A 633 -37.10 32.70 -51.78
N ALA A 634 -37.28 32.11 -52.95
CA ALA A 634 -38.21 32.56 -53.97
C ALA A 634 -39.49 31.73 -53.91
N PHE A 635 -40.63 32.42 -53.99
CA PHE A 635 -41.95 31.83 -54.08
C PHE A 635 -42.61 32.14 -55.41
N LYS A 636 -43.34 31.16 -55.95
CA LYS A 636 -44.18 31.33 -57.13
C LYS A 636 -45.60 30.85 -56.89
N GLN A 637 -46.57 31.66 -57.31
CA GLN A 637 -47.99 31.32 -57.30
C GLN A 637 -48.58 31.47 -58.72
N ALA A 638 -49.11 30.37 -59.25
CA ALA A 638 -49.86 30.38 -60.50
C ALA A 638 -51.31 30.77 -60.22
N ILE A 639 -51.87 31.65 -61.05
CA ILE A 639 -53.31 31.90 -61.15
C ILE A 639 -53.72 31.59 -62.58
N GLY A 640 -54.67 30.68 -62.78
CA GLY A 640 -55.27 30.38 -64.07
C GLY A 640 -56.29 31.43 -64.52
N ALA A 641 -56.51 31.56 -65.82
CA ALA A 641 -57.48 32.52 -66.37
C ALA A 641 -58.93 32.31 -65.88
N ASN A 642 -59.25 31.07 -65.45
CA ASN A 642 -60.57 30.69 -64.94
C ASN A 642 -60.58 30.42 -63.42
N ASP A 643 -59.50 30.73 -62.70
CA ASP A 643 -59.42 30.49 -61.26
C ASP A 643 -60.33 31.47 -60.51
N ALA A 644 -61.12 30.94 -59.58
CA ALA A 644 -62.00 31.76 -58.74
C ALA A 644 -61.18 32.54 -57.70
N LEU A 645 -61.13 33.87 -57.84
CA LEU A 645 -60.51 34.77 -56.87
C LEU A 645 -61.58 35.49 -56.04
N ARG A 646 -61.40 35.50 -54.72
CA ARG A 646 -62.20 36.30 -53.79
C ARG A 646 -61.45 37.54 -53.35
N THR A 647 -62.18 38.64 -53.18
CA THR A 647 -61.65 39.85 -52.54
C THR A 647 -61.14 39.51 -51.14
N GLY A 648 -59.95 40.02 -50.78
CA GLY A 648 -59.29 39.78 -49.51
C GLY A 648 -57.87 39.25 -49.68
N THR A 649 -57.24 38.91 -48.57
CA THR A 649 -55.84 38.46 -48.54
C THR A 649 -55.78 36.94 -48.64
N TYR A 650 -55.02 36.45 -49.60
CA TYR A 650 -54.60 35.06 -49.67
C TYR A 650 -53.26 34.91 -48.96
N SER A 651 -53.19 34.12 -47.90
CA SER A 651 -51.97 33.94 -47.12
C SER A 651 -51.79 32.50 -46.66
N LYS A 652 -50.57 32.20 -46.18
CA LYS A 652 -50.21 30.91 -45.58
C LYS A 652 -49.11 31.14 -44.54
N THR A 653 -49.15 30.37 -43.46
CA THR A 653 -48.04 30.25 -42.51
C THR A 653 -47.21 29.04 -42.88
N LEU A 654 -45.90 29.22 -43.04
CA LEU A 654 -44.96 28.17 -43.42
C LEU A 654 -43.93 27.96 -42.32
N THR A 655 -43.53 26.71 -42.12
CA THR A 655 -42.46 26.34 -41.18
C THR A 655 -41.20 26.04 -41.96
N PHE A 656 -40.11 26.75 -41.63
CA PHE A 656 -38.78 26.47 -42.16
C PHE A 656 -37.96 25.72 -41.13
N THR A 657 -37.27 24.66 -41.56
CA THR A 657 -36.46 23.83 -40.67
C THR A 657 -35.07 23.66 -41.23
N LEU A 658 -34.06 24.00 -40.43
CA LEU A 658 -32.66 23.66 -40.68
C LEU A 658 -32.30 22.46 -39.78
N SER A 659 -31.89 21.35 -40.37
CA SER A 659 -31.57 20.11 -39.63
C SER A 659 -30.34 19.39 -40.22
N THR A 660 -29.69 18.51 -39.44
CA THR A 660 -28.69 17.59 -39.97
C THR A 660 -29.36 16.47 -40.77
N THR A 661 -28.65 15.93 -41.78
CA THR A 661 -29.18 14.83 -42.63
C THR A 661 -28.76 13.44 -42.17
N ASN A 662 -27.83 13.35 -41.21
CA ASN A 662 -27.61 12.21 -40.31
C ASN A 662 -27.27 12.82 -38.92
N PRO A 663 -28.07 12.59 -37.88
CA PRO A 663 -27.77 13.06 -36.53
C PRO A 663 -26.49 12.44 -35.96
#